data_AF-A0A1V8UE44-F1
#
_entry.id   AF-A0A1V8UE44-F1
#
_cell.length_a   1.000
_cell.length_b   1.000
_cell.length_c   1.000
_cell.angle_alpha   90.00
_cell.angle_beta   90.00
_cell.angle_gamma   90.00
#
_symmetry.space_group_name_H-M   'P 1'
#
loop_
_entity.id
_entity.type
_entity.pdbx_description
1 polymer ?
#
loop_
_entity_poly.entity_id
_entity_poly.type
_entity_poly.pdbx_seq_one_letter_code
_entity_poly.pdbx_strand_id
1 'polypeptide(L)'
;MSTPHPSNNDAVTNEDEVLDSWDAESGEDTDPKSNDDESESSQSDDAESDADGEESDAPSEVDSDVDLENEDDEAKEKRVALTYKKLLSRRVDLIGDYACSELFLLDGDSMLLRCFDDKNLDFATGLQQLHAVYTVEYFLHAMVQRKANFHIAFFDSNRGLCLPPSADKANAPKYFLARAAIIRHLQINLRKAHPTVKVHVFPTYKSDEFADYLHSTSPYFLMAHDGASAINRKGKIMTSDKGSMQKGNRIALREMIMSFISRGYSVALVNGLEWRDTKVMTMVLETRDRYALRQGALVKPQHPNKSTVANLEDDLATLHEKSPNLTERETLVVIAIADQIKEGISPETARFSCDLLLHTALLKYLPLASRRLEASRGTEGAQDFLVAVAGLLEAILQSGAWSDTFDDPKGCDISDAVDGRLFLQLTSGVSAPSKEVLDHFKTLCEAVRHLTNTGLPSDAQPTPAEKQSARGAAEIGPTSDLRVLPFSNPVFDKHMESVKLEISEIAGEEQSQASHKIFREVTHWHNYKRPLVKKVAPTPQEEKKAAKDAFWAAKREQKFMAEMATYAASLTNSIGRSLDPETIIAGTAKSFAAPAENGVDKTKSHAKKSAASSPADSDASDSAAKRKPAPQKGGKNAKQNAGKQAMLQNIAAERAKKDEAAGNKVAGAWALVCKNIEVESDPRARFRKAIDYLATVRKEWKEVVEAEVRLYMLHCLVQFWLEACRHKEQQRRIELVALIWDVARAVMKSDGLTKTIVSCVDMTSKALNLPPMPPAPVMDGLPDRKLAFKFALPTKVESTAIQESATDFQLLHCGPYLERSFDSAPDSRVEFNPDGWQRRVLDGIDANKSLFVVAPTSAGKTFISFYAMRKILEADDDGVLIYIAPTKALVNQIAAEIQARFSKNFKYGGRSVWAIHTRDYRINNVLGAQVIVTVPHVAQILLMAPGNANGWSTRVKRIIFDEVHSIGQAEDGVVWEQLLLLANCPIIAL
;
A
#
# COMPACT_ATOMS: atom_id res chain seq x y z
N MET A 1 -1.83 -49.87 68.91
CA MET A 1 -1.10 -48.89 69.75
C MET A 1 -0.35 -47.98 68.79
N SER A 2 -0.99 -46.91 68.30
CA SER A 2 -1.01 -45.57 68.93
C SER A 2 0.39 -44.96 68.85
N THR A 3 0.71 -43.87 68.14
CA THR A 3 0.07 -42.54 67.94
C THR A 3 1.12 -41.64 67.23
N PRO A 4 0.89 -40.36 66.84
CA PRO A 4 -0.35 -39.59 66.57
C PRO A 4 -0.33 -38.69 65.28
N HIS A 5 -1.53 -38.17 64.97
CA HIS A 5 -2.06 -37.04 64.13
C HIS A 5 -1.32 -35.67 64.10
N PRO A 6 -1.83 -34.56 63.45
CA PRO A 6 -2.69 -34.31 62.23
C PRO A 6 -2.17 -33.12 61.34
N SER A 7 -2.69 -32.72 60.15
CA SER A 7 -3.98 -32.02 59.83
C SER A 7 -4.28 -31.79 58.32
N ASN A 8 -5.54 -32.02 57.90
CA ASN A 8 -6.49 -31.37 56.94
C ASN A 8 -6.03 -30.52 55.72
N ASN A 9 -6.74 -30.37 54.57
CA ASN A 9 -7.87 -31.03 53.87
C ASN A 9 -8.05 -30.29 52.50
N ASP A 10 -8.40 -30.98 51.41
CA ASP A 10 -9.23 -30.46 50.29
C ASP A 10 -9.58 -31.62 49.33
N ALA A 11 -10.86 -31.75 48.95
CA ALA A 11 -11.42 -32.86 48.17
C ALA A 11 -12.28 -32.37 47.01
N VAL A 12 -12.13 -33.07 45.88
CA VAL A 12 -12.80 -32.97 44.58
C VAL A 12 -13.67 -34.21 44.38
N THR A 13 -14.77 -34.14 43.61
CA THR A 13 -15.30 -35.19 42.69
C THR A 13 -16.61 -34.70 42.04
N ASN A 14 -16.67 -34.60 40.70
CA ASN A 14 -17.23 -35.54 39.69
C ASN A 14 -18.77 -35.61 39.65
N GLU A 15 -19.37 -35.27 38.51
CA GLU A 15 -20.65 -35.81 38.01
C GLU A 15 -20.69 -35.85 36.47
N ASP A 16 -21.29 -36.92 35.93
CA ASP A 16 -21.54 -37.26 34.52
C ASP A 16 -23.04 -37.11 34.15
N GLU A 17 -23.27 -36.84 32.86
CA GLU A 17 -24.42 -37.15 31.96
C GLU A 17 -25.91 -37.00 32.39
N VAL A 18 -26.73 -36.39 31.52
CA VAL A 18 -27.80 -37.04 30.68
C VAL A 18 -28.70 -35.98 30.01
N LEU A 19 -29.13 -36.31 28.79
CA LEU A 19 -30.02 -35.62 27.83
C LEU A 19 -31.45 -35.27 28.34
N ASP A 20 -32.11 -34.27 27.74
CA ASP A 20 -33.21 -34.43 26.73
C ASP A 20 -34.27 -33.30 26.73
N SER A 21 -34.94 -33.16 25.58
CA SER A 21 -36.24 -32.50 25.30
C SER A 21 -36.35 -30.98 25.02
N TRP A 22 -36.85 -30.70 23.82
CA TRP A 22 -37.68 -29.53 23.48
C TRP A 22 -39.15 -29.97 23.58
N ASP A 23 -39.99 -29.17 24.25
CA ASP A 23 -41.46 -29.23 24.14
C ASP A 23 -42.04 -27.82 24.00
N ALA A 24 -43.16 -27.78 23.28
CA ALA A 24 -43.88 -26.62 22.78
C ALA A 24 -45.13 -26.28 23.64
N GLU A 25 -45.88 -25.28 23.16
CA GLU A 25 -47.27 -24.89 23.50
C GLU A 25 -47.42 -23.80 24.60
N SER A 26 -47.85 -22.58 24.21
CA SER A 26 -49.25 -22.05 24.23
C SER A 26 -49.61 -21.45 25.61
N GLY A 27 -50.28 -20.32 25.81
CA GLY A 27 -51.00 -19.33 25.01
C GLY A 27 -51.67 -18.32 25.96
N GLU A 28 -52.35 -17.32 25.39
CA GLU A 28 -53.43 -16.47 25.94
C GLU A 28 -53.08 -15.43 27.04
N ASP A 29 -53.14 -14.13 26.75
CA ASP A 29 -54.33 -13.23 26.68
C ASP A 29 -55.05 -13.02 28.03
N THR A 30 -54.93 -11.80 28.61
CA THR A 30 -56.05 -10.84 28.82
C THR A 30 -55.73 -9.73 29.84
N ASP A 31 -56.03 -8.50 29.40
CA ASP A 31 -56.31 -7.20 30.07
C ASP A 31 -57.08 -7.27 31.43
N PRO A 32 -57.17 -6.21 32.30
CA PRO A 32 -57.73 -4.89 31.89
C PRO A 32 -57.46 -3.59 32.73
N LYS A 33 -57.77 -2.44 32.09
CA LYS A 33 -58.38 -1.15 32.58
C LYS A 33 -57.65 -0.35 33.70
N SER A 34 -57.58 0.99 33.69
CA SER A 34 -58.64 1.98 33.49
C SER A 34 -58.13 3.39 33.08
N ASN A 35 -59.01 4.14 32.42
CA ASN A 35 -58.95 5.55 32.01
C ASN A 35 -58.74 6.55 33.17
N ASP A 36 -58.24 7.76 32.85
CA ASP A 36 -59.00 9.02 32.88
C ASP A 36 -58.19 10.19 32.25
N ASP A 37 -58.84 10.89 31.30
CA ASP A 37 -58.89 12.35 31.00
C ASP A 37 -57.64 13.24 31.19
N GLU A 38 -57.30 14.25 30.37
CA GLU A 38 -57.97 15.00 29.31
C GLU A 38 -56.88 15.83 28.57
N SER A 39 -57.18 16.28 27.35
CA SER A 39 -56.34 17.07 26.43
C SER A 39 -56.76 18.55 26.39
N GLU A 40 -55.82 19.50 26.18
CA GLU A 40 -55.97 20.81 25.48
C GLU A 40 -54.64 21.60 25.64
N SER A 41 -53.79 21.78 24.61
CA SER A 41 -53.77 22.74 23.49
C SER A 41 -53.42 24.21 23.81
N SER A 42 -52.32 24.67 23.18
CA SER A 42 -52.12 25.95 22.47
C SER A 42 -52.01 27.31 23.21
N GLN A 43 -50.91 28.01 22.87
CA GLN A 43 -50.75 29.47 22.59
C GLN A 43 -50.97 30.42 23.77
N SER A 44 -50.35 31.59 23.93
CA SER A 44 -49.34 32.43 23.26
C SER A 44 -48.98 33.52 24.29
N ASP A 45 -47.85 34.20 24.16
CA ASP A 45 -47.76 35.68 24.15
C ASP A 45 -46.32 36.17 24.40
N ASP A 46 -45.95 37.07 23.50
CA ASP A 46 -44.66 37.71 23.25
C ASP A 46 -44.30 38.85 24.23
N ALA A 47 -43.01 39.18 24.33
CA ALA A 47 -42.47 40.53 24.02
C ALA A 47 -40.99 40.73 24.44
N GLU A 48 -40.13 40.93 23.43
CA GLU A 48 -39.02 41.90 23.23
C GLU A 48 -38.10 42.36 24.40
N SER A 49 -36.78 42.11 24.26
CA SER A 49 -35.75 43.10 23.82
C SER A 49 -34.32 42.81 24.36
N ASP A 50 -33.36 42.92 23.44
CA ASP A 50 -31.94 43.34 23.54
C ASP A 50 -30.86 42.60 24.38
N ALA A 51 -29.83 42.19 23.61
CA ALA A 51 -28.39 42.47 23.79
C ALA A 51 -27.47 41.60 24.69
N ASP A 52 -26.38 41.20 24.02
CA ASP A 52 -24.99 41.01 24.47
C ASP A 52 -24.55 39.79 25.29
N GLY A 53 -23.49 39.12 24.78
CA GLY A 53 -22.51 38.41 25.61
C GLY A 53 -21.99 37.08 25.07
N GLU A 54 -21.29 37.06 23.93
CA GLU A 54 -20.31 36.00 23.65
C GLU A 54 -19.05 36.26 24.48
N GLU A 55 -18.71 35.35 25.41
CA GLU A 55 -17.41 35.35 26.08
C GLU A 55 -16.60 34.12 25.64
N SER A 56 -15.51 34.45 24.95
CA SER A 56 -14.46 33.57 24.47
C SER A 56 -13.44 33.29 25.56
N ASP A 57 -13.23 32.02 25.93
CA ASP A 57 -12.02 31.60 26.65
C ASP A 57 -11.10 30.84 25.70
N ALA A 58 -10.23 31.62 25.04
CA ALA A 58 -9.01 31.14 24.43
C ALA A 58 -7.95 30.95 25.53
N PRO A 59 -7.21 29.83 25.58
CA PRO A 59 -6.02 29.77 26.42
C PRO A 59 -4.94 30.63 25.77
N SER A 60 -4.52 31.66 26.49
CA SER A 60 -3.40 32.54 26.16
C SER A 60 -2.11 31.73 26.03
N GLU A 61 -1.49 31.79 24.85
CA GLU A 61 -0.08 31.47 24.66
C GLU A 61 0.74 32.55 25.36
N VAL A 62 1.23 32.23 26.56
CA VAL A 62 2.28 33.00 27.22
C VAL A 62 3.61 32.42 26.74
N ASP A 63 4.26 33.15 25.84
CA ASP A 63 5.71 33.09 25.63
C ASP A 63 6.38 33.37 26.98
N SER A 64 6.90 32.34 27.61
CA SER A 64 7.91 32.47 28.64
C SER A 64 8.99 31.43 28.35
N ASP A 65 10.13 31.92 27.86
CA ASP A 65 11.42 31.22 27.89
C ASP A 65 11.69 30.80 29.35
N VAL A 66 11.41 29.54 29.67
CA VAL A 66 11.76 28.91 30.93
C VAL A 66 12.67 27.74 30.61
N ASP A 67 13.86 27.76 31.19
CA ASP A 67 14.94 26.79 31.02
C ASP A 67 14.44 25.32 31.02
N LEU A 68 14.57 24.67 29.85
CA LEU A 68 14.05 23.33 29.52
C LEU A 68 14.85 22.16 30.13
N GLU A 69 15.51 22.35 31.26
CA GLU A 69 16.31 21.29 31.89
C GLU A 69 15.56 20.51 33.00
N ASN A 70 14.36 20.94 33.40
CA ASN A 70 13.57 20.32 34.49
C ASN A 70 12.10 20.06 34.11
N GLU A 71 11.84 19.37 32.98
CA GLU A 71 10.48 18.95 32.61
C GLU A 71 10.15 17.59 33.27
N ASP A 72 9.06 17.49 34.04
CA ASP A 72 8.61 16.23 34.64
C ASP A 72 8.40 15.15 33.55
N ASP A 73 8.98 13.95 33.75
CA ASP A 73 8.91 12.82 32.79
C ASP A 73 7.47 12.47 32.37
N GLU A 74 6.50 12.68 33.26
CA GLU A 74 5.08 12.42 33.01
C GLU A 74 4.43 13.48 32.09
N ALA A 75 4.85 14.74 32.20
CA ALA A 75 4.42 15.81 31.30
C ALA A 75 4.99 15.61 29.90
N LYS A 76 6.27 15.21 29.82
CA LYS A 76 6.94 14.84 28.57
C LYS A 76 6.25 13.65 27.89
N GLU A 77 5.88 12.61 28.64
CA GLU A 77 5.14 11.45 28.10
C GLU A 77 3.79 11.86 27.49
N LYS A 78 3.00 12.66 28.22
CA LYS A 78 1.69 13.13 27.75
C LYS A 78 1.83 13.94 26.46
N ARG A 79 2.84 14.83 26.38
CA ARG A 79 3.13 15.61 25.17
C ARG A 79 3.50 14.71 23.98
N VAL A 80 4.46 13.80 24.15
CA VAL A 80 4.90 12.90 23.07
C VAL A 80 3.77 12.00 22.60
N ALA A 81 2.97 11.46 23.52
CA ALA A 81 1.81 10.63 23.18
C ALA A 81 0.72 11.41 22.43
N LEU A 82 0.42 12.65 22.84
CA LEU A 82 -0.57 13.50 22.18
C LEU A 82 -0.12 13.87 20.76
N THR A 83 1.14 14.22 20.58
CA THR A 83 1.70 14.56 19.27
C THR A 83 1.75 13.34 18.35
N TYR A 84 2.20 12.18 18.86
CA TYR A 84 2.23 10.93 18.09
C TYR A 84 0.82 10.50 17.62
N LYS A 85 -0.22 10.72 18.44
CA LYS A 85 -1.62 10.44 18.05
C LYS A 85 -2.13 11.30 16.89
N LYS A 86 -1.52 12.47 16.63
CA LYS A 86 -1.91 13.37 15.53
C LYS A 86 -1.32 12.93 14.18
N LEU A 87 -0.37 11.99 14.18
CA LEU A 87 0.20 11.46 12.95
C LEU A 87 -0.86 10.73 12.13
N LEU A 88 -0.82 10.92 10.81
CA LEU A 88 -1.58 10.08 9.90
C LEU A 88 -0.94 8.70 9.86
N SER A 89 -1.77 7.67 9.77
CA SER A 89 -1.30 6.31 9.59
C SER A 89 -2.07 5.64 8.47
N ARG A 90 -1.35 4.92 7.60
CA ARG A 90 -1.92 4.13 6.51
C ARG A 90 -1.33 2.74 6.49
N ARG A 91 -2.15 1.72 6.28
CA ARG A 91 -1.70 0.34 6.09
C ARG A 91 -1.46 0.08 4.62
N VAL A 92 -0.25 -0.31 4.25
CA VAL A 92 0.16 -0.46 2.84
C VAL A 92 0.96 -1.75 2.65
N ASP A 93 0.98 -2.26 1.42
CA ASP A 93 2.03 -3.17 0.98
C ASP A 93 3.29 -2.36 0.73
N LEU A 94 4.29 -2.55 1.58
CA LEU A 94 5.49 -1.74 1.58
C LEU A 94 6.28 -1.89 0.28
N ILE A 95 6.34 -3.10 -0.27
CA ILE A 95 7.10 -3.36 -1.50
C ILE A 95 6.22 -3.13 -2.73
N GLY A 96 5.00 -3.67 -2.73
CA GLY A 96 4.11 -3.60 -3.90
C GLY A 96 3.50 -2.23 -4.17
N ASP A 97 3.07 -1.51 -3.12
CA ASP A 97 2.25 -0.30 -3.27
C ASP A 97 2.97 0.99 -2.85
N TYR A 98 4.00 0.90 -2.00
CA TYR A 98 4.60 2.07 -1.35
C TYR A 98 6.03 2.38 -1.84
N ALA A 99 6.98 1.48 -1.62
CA ALA A 99 8.40 1.71 -1.87
C ALA A 99 8.89 1.20 -3.23
N CYS A 100 8.26 0.16 -3.79
CA CYS A 100 8.77 -0.53 -4.99
C CYS A 100 10.26 -0.90 -4.83
N SER A 101 11.15 -0.25 -5.58
CA SER A 101 12.61 -0.44 -5.55
C SER A 101 13.38 0.72 -4.89
N GLU A 102 12.67 1.69 -4.30
CA GLU A 102 13.28 2.85 -3.65
C GLU A 102 14.08 2.44 -2.42
N LEU A 103 15.20 3.13 -2.22
CA LEU A 103 16.06 2.92 -1.06
C LEU A 103 15.38 3.43 0.21
N PHE A 104 15.34 2.61 1.26
CA PHE A 104 14.90 3.04 2.59
C PHE A 104 15.93 2.73 3.67
N LEU A 105 15.79 3.39 4.81
CA LEU A 105 16.66 3.16 5.95
C LEU A 105 15.95 2.33 7.02
N LEU A 106 16.53 1.20 7.40
CA LEU A 106 16.07 0.38 8.52
C LEU A 106 16.83 0.77 9.79
N ASP A 107 16.11 1.17 10.83
CA ASP A 107 16.69 1.32 12.17
C ASP A 107 17.02 -0.05 12.76
N GLY A 108 18.31 -0.31 12.92
CA GLY A 108 18.86 -1.57 13.41
C GLY A 108 18.46 -1.86 14.85
N ASP A 109 18.39 -0.86 15.71
CA ASP A 109 17.98 -1.04 17.12
C ASP A 109 16.50 -1.44 17.22
N SER A 110 15.64 -0.85 16.40
CA SER A 110 14.24 -1.26 16.23
C SER A 110 14.08 -2.68 15.67
N MET A 111 14.94 -3.07 14.72
CA MET A 111 14.96 -4.44 14.18
C MET A 111 15.36 -5.44 15.27
N LEU A 112 16.42 -5.14 16.05
CA LEU A 112 16.86 -5.99 17.15
C LEU A 112 15.77 -6.14 18.21
N LEU A 113 15.10 -5.05 18.59
CA LEU A 113 13.97 -5.11 19.53
C LEU A 113 12.88 -6.08 19.04
N ARG A 114 12.57 -6.07 17.74
CA ARG A 114 11.59 -6.99 17.15
C ARG A 114 12.09 -8.45 17.15
N CYS A 115 13.37 -8.67 16.86
CA CYS A 115 13.95 -10.02 16.77
C CYS A 115 14.20 -10.64 18.17
N PHE A 116 14.51 -9.81 19.16
CA PHE A 116 14.74 -10.25 20.54
C PHE A 116 13.45 -10.54 21.31
N ASP A 117 12.29 -10.10 20.81
CA ASP A 117 10.96 -10.44 21.34
C ASP A 117 10.48 -11.84 20.88
N ASP A 118 11.35 -12.65 20.25
CA ASP A 118 11.05 -14.04 19.89
C ASP A 118 10.89 -14.90 21.16
N LYS A 119 9.77 -15.61 21.27
CA LYS A 119 9.43 -16.45 22.43
C LYS A 119 10.39 -17.64 22.62
N ASN A 120 11.09 -18.05 21.56
CA ASN A 120 12.00 -19.18 21.59
C ASN A 120 13.44 -18.75 21.93
N LEU A 121 13.71 -17.45 22.01
CA LEU A 121 15.04 -16.92 22.29
C LEU A 121 15.28 -16.83 23.79
N ASP A 122 16.27 -17.56 24.28
CA ASP A 122 16.61 -17.62 25.70
C ASP A 122 17.86 -16.81 26.03
N PHE A 123 17.65 -15.57 26.48
CA PHE A 123 18.67 -14.73 27.10
C PHE A 123 18.64 -14.77 28.64
N ALA A 124 17.59 -15.33 29.24
CA ALA A 124 17.46 -15.39 30.69
C ALA A 124 18.48 -16.38 31.27
N THR A 125 18.41 -17.62 30.84
CA THR A 125 19.34 -18.68 31.27
C THR A 125 20.44 -18.90 30.26
N GLY A 126 20.14 -18.91 28.96
CA GLY A 126 21.00 -19.53 27.96
C GLY A 126 21.96 -18.64 27.18
N LEU A 127 21.83 -17.30 27.20
CA LEU A 127 22.57 -16.38 26.32
C LEU A 127 22.74 -16.98 24.89
N GLN A 128 21.63 -17.31 24.23
CA GLN A 128 21.67 -17.99 22.93
C GLN A 128 22.02 -17.02 21.78
N GLN A 129 23.26 -16.56 21.74
CA GLN A 129 23.72 -15.52 20.82
C GLN A 129 23.56 -15.92 19.35
N LEU A 130 23.91 -17.15 18.98
CA LEU A 130 23.76 -17.64 17.61
C LEU A 130 22.29 -17.71 17.16
N HIS A 131 21.37 -18.02 18.08
CA HIS A 131 19.93 -18.00 17.80
C HIS A 131 19.45 -16.56 17.57
N ALA A 132 19.95 -15.59 18.34
CA ALA A 132 19.66 -14.18 18.15
C ALA A 132 20.17 -13.65 16.80
N VAL A 133 21.35 -14.11 16.35
CA VAL A 133 21.88 -13.78 15.03
C VAL A 133 21.00 -14.39 13.94
N TYR A 134 20.59 -15.66 14.09
CA TYR A 134 19.69 -16.32 13.15
C TYR A 134 18.35 -15.60 12.99
N THR A 135 17.73 -15.12 14.07
CA THR A 135 16.44 -14.39 13.95
C THR A 135 16.59 -13.09 13.17
N VAL A 136 17.71 -12.39 13.33
CA VAL A 136 18.05 -11.20 12.54
C VAL A 136 18.33 -11.55 11.07
N GLU A 137 19.14 -12.58 10.81
CA GLU A 137 19.42 -13.05 9.46
C GLU A 137 18.14 -13.47 8.74
N TYR A 138 17.25 -14.20 9.42
CA TYR A 138 15.96 -14.61 8.89
C TYR A 138 15.08 -13.39 8.54
N PHE A 139 15.05 -12.38 9.40
CA PHE A 139 14.34 -11.12 9.14
C PHE A 139 14.89 -10.40 7.91
N LEU A 140 16.22 -10.24 7.82
CA LEU A 140 16.86 -9.57 6.68
C LEU A 140 16.72 -10.38 5.39
N HIS A 141 16.83 -11.71 5.48
CA HIS A 141 16.62 -12.61 4.35
C HIS A 141 15.20 -12.47 3.78
N ALA A 142 14.19 -12.34 4.63
CA ALA A 142 12.82 -12.09 4.20
C ALA A 142 12.66 -10.76 3.43
N MET A 143 13.42 -9.72 3.79
CA MET A 143 13.46 -8.45 3.02
C MET A 143 14.16 -8.64 1.67
N VAL A 144 15.33 -9.28 1.66
CA VAL A 144 16.14 -9.48 0.45
C VAL A 144 15.42 -10.40 -0.55
N GLN A 145 14.78 -11.47 -0.11
CA GLN A 145 13.98 -12.35 -0.97
C GLN A 145 12.88 -11.59 -1.72
N ARG A 146 12.35 -10.50 -1.11
CA ARG A 146 11.32 -9.63 -1.70
C ARG A 146 11.91 -8.45 -2.47
N LYS A 147 13.22 -8.46 -2.73
CA LYS A 147 13.97 -7.42 -3.47
C LYS A 147 13.86 -6.02 -2.84
N ALA A 148 13.72 -5.95 -1.51
CA ALA A 148 13.76 -4.69 -0.80
C ALA A 148 15.15 -4.03 -0.94
N ASN A 149 15.19 -2.73 -1.24
CA ASN A 149 16.42 -1.94 -1.31
C ASN A 149 16.57 -1.12 -0.03
N PHE A 150 17.53 -1.48 0.83
CA PHE A 150 17.67 -0.83 2.12
C PHE A 150 19.12 -0.77 2.62
N HIS A 151 19.38 0.24 3.46
CA HIS A 151 20.54 0.29 4.34
C HIS A 151 20.09 0.11 5.80
N ILE A 152 21.01 -0.26 6.68
CA ILE A 152 20.77 -0.43 8.11
C ILE A 152 21.58 0.63 8.87
N ALA A 153 20.95 1.33 9.82
CA ALA A 153 21.62 2.26 10.71
C ALA A 153 21.42 1.87 12.18
N PHE A 154 22.51 1.84 12.95
CA PHE A 154 22.49 1.67 14.40
C PHE A 154 22.90 2.98 15.09
N PHE A 155 22.37 3.23 16.29
CA PHE A 155 22.70 4.43 17.06
C PHE A 155 23.22 4.07 18.44
N ASP A 156 24.41 4.54 18.81
CA ASP A 156 25.00 4.24 20.13
C ASP A 156 24.15 4.77 21.29
N SER A 157 23.55 5.95 21.11
CA SER A 157 22.57 6.51 22.06
C SER A 157 21.34 5.62 22.26
N ASN A 158 21.02 4.75 21.30
CA ASN A 158 19.84 3.89 21.31
C ASN A 158 20.15 2.46 21.76
N ARG A 159 21.36 2.18 22.26
CA ARG A 159 21.77 0.86 22.76
C ARG A 159 20.72 0.20 23.66
N GLY A 160 20.10 0.96 24.56
CA GLY A 160 19.05 0.47 25.47
C GLY A 160 17.69 0.14 24.83
N LEU A 161 17.44 0.62 23.60
CA LEU A 161 16.14 0.46 22.93
C LEU A 161 15.96 -0.93 22.29
N CYS A 162 17.03 -1.72 22.16
CA CYS A 162 16.93 -3.10 21.68
C CYS A 162 16.36 -4.08 22.73
N LEU A 163 16.21 -3.67 24.00
CA LEU A 163 15.72 -4.52 25.08
C LEU A 163 14.21 -4.76 25.00
N PRO A 164 13.75 -6.02 24.85
CA PRO A 164 12.33 -6.35 24.89
C PRO A 164 11.67 -5.96 26.22
N PRO A 165 10.37 -5.61 26.24
CA PRO A 165 9.66 -5.28 27.48
C PRO A 165 9.63 -6.41 28.51
N SER A 166 9.70 -7.66 28.05
CA SER A 166 9.74 -8.89 28.86
C SER A 166 11.13 -9.19 29.44
N ALA A 167 12.17 -8.49 29.02
CA ALA A 167 13.53 -8.75 29.45
C ALA A 167 13.78 -8.31 30.89
N ASP A 168 14.40 -9.19 31.67
CA ASP A 168 14.93 -8.85 32.99
C ASP A 168 16.13 -7.90 32.84
N LYS A 169 16.10 -6.79 33.58
CA LYS A 169 17.16 -5.78 33.58
C LYS A 169 18.51 -6.34 34.05
N ALA A 170 18.50 -7.34 34.92
CA ALA A 170 19.73 -8.01 35.34
C ALA A 170 20.46 -8.68 34.16
N ASN A 171 19.72 -9.09 33.13
CA ASN A 171 20.27 -9.71 31.93
C ASN A 171 20.59 -8.72 30.80
N ALA A 172 20.45 -7.41 31.00
CA ALA A 172 20.68 -6.42 29.95
C ALA A 172 22.06 -6.54 29.26
N PRO A 173 23.19 -6.80 29.97
CA PRO A 173 24.50 -7.02 29.34
C PRO A 173 24.52 -8.14 28.28
N LYS A 174 23.72 -9.19 28.46
CA LYS A 174 23.57 -10.29 27.49
C LYS A 174 23.01 -9.81 26.15
N TYR A 175 22.01 -8.91 26.19
CA TYR A 175 21.43 -8.31 24.98
C TYR A 175 22.38 -7.32 24.31
N PHE A 176 23.14 -6.56 25.10
CA PHE A 176 24.10 -5.60 24.58
C PHE A 176 25.28 -6.29 23.88
N LEU A 177 25.77 -7.40 24.44
CA LEU A 177 26.75 -8.26 23.76
C LEU A 177 26.19 -8.77 22.43
N ALA A 178 24.96 -9.30 22.44
CA ALA A 178 24.33 -9.78 21.21
C ALA A 178 24.20 -8.66 20.16
N ARG A 179 23.80 -7.45 20.57
CA ARG A 179 23.78 -6.26 19.70
C ARG A 179 25.15 -5.98 19.09
N ALA A 180 26.20 -5.86 19.90
CA ALA A 180 27.54 -5.55 19.42
C ALA A 180 28.07 -6.61 18.44
N ALA A 181 27.86 -7.88 18.77
CA ALA A 181 28.20 -9.02 17.91
C ALA A 181 27.43 -9.02 16.58
N ILE A 182 26.13 -8.74 16.60
CA ILE A 182 25.30 -8.67 15.38
C ILE A 182 25.76 -7.52 14.49
N ILE A 183 26.06 -6.34 15.05
CA ILE A 183 26.58 -5.21 14.27
C ILE A 183 27.87 -5.61 13.55
N ARG A 184 28.82 -6.20 14.27
CA ARG A 184 30.11 -6.65 13.73
C ARG A 184 29.94 -7.74 12.66
N HIS A 185 29.09 -8.72 12.94
CA HIS A 185 28.72 -9.78 11.99
C HIS A 185 28.13 -9.20 10.70
N LEU A 186 27.19 -8.26 10.79
CA LEU A 186 26.58 -7.63 9.62
C LEU A 186 27.59 -6.78 8.84
N GLN A 187 28.47 -6.01 9.50
CA GLN A 187 29.48 -5.19 8.82
C GLN A 187 30.43 -6.03 7.94
N ILE A 188 30.83 -7.23 8.41
CA ILE A 188 31.77 -8.10 7.69
C ILE A 188 31.06 -9.06 6.73
N ASN A 189 30.08 -9.81 7.23
CA ASN A 189 29.52 -10.95 6.51
C ASN A 189 28.38 -10.55 5.56
N LEU A 190 27.56 -9.55 5.92
CA LEU A 190 26.46 -9.10 5.05
C LEU A 190 26.99 -8.50 3.76
N ARG A 191 28.08 -7.72 3.83
CA ARG A 191 28.72 -7.09 2.65
C ARG A 191 29.20 -8.13 1.63
N LYS A 192 29.59 -9.32 2.08
CA LYS A 192 30.02 -10.43 1.20
C LYS A 192 28.82 -11.06 0.47
N ALA A 193 27.71 -11.27 1.16
CA ALA A 193 26.51 -11.90 0.59
C ALA A 193 25.65 -10.92 -0.23
N HIS A 194 25.51 -9.68 0.25
CA HIS A 194 24.65 -8.64 -0.31
C HIS A 194 25.39 -7.28 -0.31
N PRO A 195 26.24 -7.00 -1.31
CA PRO A 195 27.08 -5.80 -1.36
C PRO A 195 26.31 -4.47 -1.42
N THR A 196 25.04 -4.52 -1.80
CA THR A 196 24.15 -3.36 -1.90
C THR A 196 23.60 -2.92 -0.55
N VAL A 197 23.55 -3.80 0.45
CA VAL A 197 23.06 -3.47 1.79
C VAL A 197 24.21 -2.95 2.63
N LYS A 198 24.17 -1.65 2.95
CA LYS A 198 25.18 -0.99 3.78
C LYS A 198 24.75 -0.97 5.24
N VAL A 199 25.71 -1.12 6.15
CA VAL A 199 25.51 -1.04 7.60
C VAL A 199 26.29 0.15 8.13
N HIS A 200 25.61 1.06 8.82
CA HIS A 200 26.16 2.28 9.38
C HIS A 200 25.95 2.31 10.90
N VAL A 201 26.92 2.85 11.63
CA VAL A 201 26.83 3.09 13.08
C VAL A 201 27.07 4.57 13.31
N PHE A 202 26.15 5.23 14.00
CA PHE A 202 26.23 6.65 14.31
C PHE A 202 26.16 6.86 15.83
N PRO A 203 26.76 7.94 16.37
CA PRO A 203 26.67 8.23 17.80
C PRO A 203 25.21 8.43 18.26
N THR A 204 24.41 9.12 17.46
CA THR A 204 22.99 9.38 17.73
C THR A 204 22.23 9.76 16.46
N TYR A 205 20.91 9.54 16.43
CA TYR A 205 20.03 9.96 15.32
C TYR A 205 19.92 11.48 15.18
N LYS A 206 20.45 12.23 16.15
CA LYS A 206 20.56 13.70 16.13
C LYS A 206 21.93 14.21 15.63
N SER A 207 22.87 13.33 15.30
CA SER A 207 24.23 13.71 14.90
C SER A 207 24.28 14.36 13.52
N ASP A 208 25.26 15.22 13.30
CA ASP A 208 25.52 15.85 12.01
C ASP A 208 25.92 14.80 10.96
N GLU A 209 26.73 13.80 11.34
CA GLU A 209 27.11 12.68 10.46
C GLU A 209 25.88 11.92 9.91
N PHE A 210 24.88 11.68 10.77
CA PHE A 210 23.64 11.06 10.34
C PHE A 210 22.81 12.00 9.45
N ALA A 211 22.79 13.30 9.76
CA ALA A 211 22.13 14.28 8.91
C ALA A 211 22.77 14.32 7.51
N ASP A 212 24.09 14.35 7.41
CA ASP A 212 24.84 14.34 6.15
C ASP A 212 24.59 13.04 5.36
N TYR A 213 24.52 11.91 6.06
CA TYR A 213 24.12 10.63 5.46
C TYR A 213 22.72 10.70 4.85
N LEU A 214 21.73 11.24 5.57
CA LEU A 214 20.37 11.39 5.06
C LEU A 214 20.31 12.31 3.84
N HIS A 215 21.07 13.42 3.84
CA HIS A 215 21.12 14.33 2.68
C HIS A 215 21.79 13.70 1.46
N SER A 216 22.89 12.98 1.66
CA SER A 216 23.64 12.35 0.56
C SER A 216 22.95 11.11 -0.02
N THR A 217 22.28 10.33 0.82
CA THR A 217 21.66 9.06 0.42
C THR A 217 20.19 9.22 0.03
N SER A 218 19.50 10.23 0.59
CA SER A 218 18.09 10.54 0.34
C SER A 218 17.16 9.31 0.41
N PRO A 219 17.10 8.59 1.56
CA PRO A 219 16.21 7.43 1.69
C PRO A 219 14.74 7.86 1.56
N TYR A 220 13.94 7.07 0.86
CA TYR A 220 12.53 7.38 0.60
C TYR A 220 11.67 7.42 1.88
N PHE A 221 11.96 6.52 2.82
CA PHE A 221 11.35 6.49 4.16
C PHE A 221 12.31 5.81 5.15
N LEU A 222 11.97 5.90 6.44
CA LEU A 222 12.67 5.18 7.50
C LEU A 222 11.77 4.11 8.09
N MET A 223 12.34 3.01 8.55
CA MET A 223 11.61 1.94 9.23
C MET A 223 12.05 1.84 10.68
N ALA A 224 11.11 1.97 11.62
CA ALA A 224 11.39 1.99 13.06
C ALA A 224 10.27 1.34 13.89
N HIS A 225 10.55 1.03 15.15
CA HIS A 225 9.62 0.46 16.12
C HIS A 225 9.00 1.59 16.97
N ASP A 226 7.70 1.59 17.24
CA ASP A 226 7.03 2.66 18.03
C ASP A 226 6.79 2.34 19.51
N GLY A 227 7.32 1.19 19.92
CA GLY A 227 7.17 0.58 21.24
C GLY A 227 5.91 -0.27 21.38
N ALA A 228 4.87 -0.12 20.57
CA ALA A 228 3.62 -0.86 20.84
C ALA A 228 3.80 -2.39 20.75
N SER A 229 3.15 -3.14 21.65
CA SER A 229 3.16 -4.61 21.60
C SER A 229 2.37 -5.11 20.39
N ALA A 230 2.91 -6.10 19.67
CA ALA A 230 2.28 -6.67 18.48
C ALA A 230 0.95 -7.41 18.78
N ILE A 231 0.73 -7.86 20.03
CA ILE A 231 -0.40 -8.71 20.43
C ILE A 231 -1.74 -7.92 20.47
N ASN A 232 -1.70 -6.61 20.72
CA ASN A 232 -2.91 -5.79 20.92
C ASN A 232 -3.59 -5.26 19.64
N ARG A 233 -3.08 -5.55 18.43
CA ARG A 233 -3.62 -4.96 17.18
C ARG A 233 -4.81 -5.69 16.53
N LYS A 234 -5.23 -6.86 17.06
CA LYS A 234 -6.39 -7.61 16.50
C LYS A 234 -7.77 -7.16 17.03
N GLY A 235 -7.84 -6.25 18.00
CA GLY A 235 -9.09 -5.72 18.54
C GLY A 235 -9.50 -4.40 17.88
N LYS A 236 -10.79 -4.22 17.56
CA LYS A 236 -11.38 -2.99 16.99
C LYS A 236 -11.52 -1.85 18.04
N ILE A 237 -10.86 -1.98 19.18
CA ILE A 237 -10.91 -1.07 20.31
C ILE A 237 -9.47 -0.87 20.79
N MET A 238 -8.95 0.35 20.74
CA MET A 238 -7.77 0.73 21.54
C MET A 238 -8.19 0.74 23.01
N THR A 239 -8.29 -0.44 23.63
CA THR A 239 -8.42 -0.53 25.08
C THR A 239 -7.11 -0.02 25.68
N SER A 240 -7.20 0.82 26.70
CA SER A 240 -6.04 1.39 27.38
C SER A 240 -4.99 0.32 27.70
N ASP A 241 -3.80 0.48 27.13
CA ASP A 241 -2.62 -0.36 27.37
C ASP A 241 -2.27 -0.33 28.87
N LYS A 242 -2.78 -1.28 29.66
CA LYS A 242 -2.34 -1.58 31.02
C LYS A 242 -1.24 -2.67 31.05
N GLY A 243 -0.49 -2.82 29.96
CA GLY A 243 0.68 -3.70 29.90
C GLY A 243 1.95 -2.88 30.17
N SER A 244 2.74 -3.31 31.16
CA SER A 244 3.97 -2.68 31.63
C SER A 244 5.09 -2.68 30.60
N MET A 245 4.96 -1.89 29.53
CA MET A 245 6.15 -1.46 28.83
C MET A 245 6.95 -0.53 29.74
N GLN A 246 8.28 -0.67 29.76
CA GLN A 246 9.14 0.32 30.42
C GLN A 246 8.84 1.69 29.78
N LYS A 247 8.13 2.55 30.53
CA LYS A 247 7.53 3.79 30.01
C LYS A 247 8.54 4.65 29.25
N GLY A 248 9.81 4.66 29.68
CA GLY A 248 10.93 5.38 29.05
C GLY A 248 11.29 4.94 27.62
N ASN A 249 11.39 3.63 27.33
CA ASN A 249 11.81 3.16 26.00
C ASN A 249 10.77 3.48 24.92
N ARG A 250 9.47 3.42 25.27
CA ARG A 250 8.37 3.81 24.37
C ARG A 250 8.47 5.29 23.97
N ILE A 251 8.79 6.16 24.93
CA ILE A 251 8.91 7.60 24.70
C ILE A 251 10.09 7.85 23.76
N ALA A 252 11.26 7.29 24.05
CA ALA A 252 12.45 7.45 23.22
C ALA A 252 12.25 7.00 21.76
N LEU A 253 11.61 5.84 21.56
CA LEU A 253 11.28 5.34 20.22
C LEU A 253 10.34 6.30 19.47
N ARG A 254 9.31 6.82 20.14
CA ARG A 254 8.36 7.77 19.53
C ARG A 254 8.99 9.13 19.27
N GLU A 255 9.84 9.62 20.15
CA GLU A 255 10.61 10.86 19.92
C GLU A 255 11.49 10.75 18.68
N MET A 256 12.15 9.60 18.48
CA MET A 256 12.93 9.34 17.28
C MET A 256 12.04 9.33 16.02
N ILE A 257 10.89 8.65 16.05
CA ILE A 257 9.92 8.66 14.93
C ILE A 257 9.47 10.11 14.62
N MET A 258 9.12 10.88 15.65
CA MET A 258 8.71 12.28 15.47
C MET A 258 9.85 13.13 14.89
N SER A 259 11.11 12.86 15.29
CA SER A 259 12.29 13.52 14.72
C SER A 259 12.54 13.17 13.26
N PHE A 260 12.16 11.97 12.80
CA PHE A 260 12.26 11.62 11.37
C PHE A 260 11.16 12.29 10.56
N ILE A 261 9.94 12.31 11.10
CA ILE A 261 8.80 12.98 10.47
C ILE A 261 9.01 14.50 10.39
N SER A 262 9.60 15.11 11.41
CA SER A 262 9.94 16.55 11.39
C SER A 262 11.00 16.90 10.34
N ARG A 263 11.87 15.94 9.99
CA ARG A 263 12.85 16.05 8.90
C ARG A 263 12.25 15.76 7.52
N GLY A 264 10.95 15.49 7.44
CA GLY A 264 10.23 15.29 6.18
C GLY A 264 10.13 13.84 5.71
N TYR A 265 10.55 12.87 6.52
CA TYR A 265 10.50 11.45 6.17
C TYR A 265 9.25 10.75 6.74
N SER A 266 8.61 9.92 5.93
CA SER A 266 7.61 8.97 6.43
C SER A 266 8.28 7.85 7.23
N VAL A 267 7.56 7.26 8.19
CA VAL A 267 8.10 6.16 9.01
C VAL A 267 7.22 4.91 8.91
N ALA A 268 7.79 3.81 8.43
CA ALA A 268 7.16 2.49 8.42
C ALA A 268 7.41 1.75 9.75
N LEU A 269 6.39 1.08 10.29
CA LEU A 269 6.48 0.43 11.60
C LEU A 269 7.00 -1.02 11.52
N VAL A 270 8.14 -1.31 12.14
CA VAL A 270 8.72 -2.68 12.18
C VAL A 270 7.82 -3.66 12.93
N ASN A 271 7.22 -3.24 14.04
CA ASN A 271 6.37 -4.10 14.88
C ASN A 271 4.99 -4.40 14.29
N GLY A 272 4.59 -3.67 13.26
CA GLY A 272 3.36 -3.92 12.50
C GLY A 272 3.56 -4.81 11.29
N LEU A 273 4.77 -5.31 11.07
CA LEU A 273 5.14 -5.98 9.84
C LEU A 273 4.55 -7.38 9.78
N GLU A 274 3.75 -7.61 8.74
CA GLU A 274 3.18 -8.90 8.40
C GLU A 274 3.70 -9.35 7.03
N TRP A 275 4.39 -10.48 7.01
CA TRP A 275 4.80 -11.16 5.79
C TRP A 275 3.59 -11.88 5.18
N ARG A 276 3.22 -11.56 3.93
CA ARG A 276 2.15 -12.25 3.18
C ARG A 276 2.64 -12.57 1.79
N ASP A 277 3.20 -13.76 1.61
CA ASP A 277 3.82 -14.21 0.35
C ASP A 277 4.83 -13.17 -0.16
N THR A 278 4.56 -12.50 -1.28
CA THR A 278 5.43 -11.45 -1.84
C THR A 278 5.27 -10.08 -1.16
N LYS A 279 4.21 -9.88 -0.36
CA LYS A 279 3.85 -8.60 0.25
C LYS A 279 4.45 -8.41 1.63
N VAL A 280 4.75 -7.15 1.95
CA VAL A 280 5.19 -6.72 3.28
C VAL A 280 4.18 -5.72 3.80
N MET A 281 3.17 -6.19 4.53
CA MET A 281 2.12 -5.31 5.02
C MET A 281 2.58 -4.60 6.29
N THR A 282 2.60 -3.28 6.30
CA THR A 282 2.86 -2.52 7.53
C THR A 282 2.11 -1.18 7.56
N MET A 283 2.13 -0.53 8.71
CA MET A 283 1.65 0.83 8.89
C MET A 283 2.77 1.81 8.56
N VAL A 284 2.46 2.82 7.75
CA VAL A 284 3.32 3.97 7.50
C VAL A 284 2.70 5.21 8.16
N LEU A 285 3.54 5.94 8.89
CA LEU A 285 3.22 7.17 9.59
C LEU A 285 3.67 8.39 8.80
N GLU A 286 2.80 9.40 8.71
CA GLU A 286 3.00 10.60 7.91
C GLU A 286 2.48 11.85 8.63
N THR A 287 2.98 13.02 8.24
CA THR A 287 2.43 14.32 8.69
C THR A 287 1.62 14.97 7.57
N ARG A 288 0.48 15.58 7.93
CA ARG A 288 -0.30 16.47 7.03
C ARG A 288 0.42 17.78 6.77
N ASP A 289 1.27 18.19 7.71
CA ASP A 289 1.87 19.51 7.74
C ASP A 289 3.38 19.35 7.90
N ARG A 290 4.12 19.46 6.79
CA ARG A 290 5.58 19.29 6.77
C ARG A 290 6.31 20.44 7.48
N TYR A 291 5.60 21.52 7.82
CA TYR A 291 6.16 22.72 8.45
C TYR A 291 5.93 22.77 9.98
N ALA A 292 4.86 22.16 10.50
CA ALA A 292 4.46 22.28 11.91
C ALA A 292 5.40 21.61 12.93
N LEU A 293 6.37 20.81 12.49
CA LEU A 293 7.26 20.02 13.37
C LEU A 293 8.71 20.56 13.45
N ARG A 294 8.98 21.75 12.91
CA ARG A 294 10.33 22.36 12.87
C ARG A 294 10.86 22.91 14.19
N GLN A 295 10.16 22.74 15.31
CA GLN A 295 10.65 23.15 16.63
C GLN A 295 10.92 21.92 17.49
N GLY A 296 12.17 21.49 17.51
CA GLY A 296 12.65 20.41 18.38
C GLY A 296 14.13 20.64 18.67
N ALA A 297 14.41 21.14 19.86
CA ALA A 297 15.73 21.53 20.33
C ALA A 297 16.80 20.43 20.15
N LEU A 298 17.98 20.87 19.73
CA LEU A 298 19.24 20.13 19.84
C LEU A 298 19.54 19.88 21.32
N VAL A 299 19.17 18.68 21.80
CA VAL A 299 19.61 18.18 23.10
C VAL A 299 21.06 17.74 22.94
N LYS A 300 21.97 18.33 23.73
CA LYS A 300 23.38 17.94 23.76
C LYS A 300 23.52 16.46 24.16
N PRO A 301 24.38 15.69 23.49
CA PRO A 301 24.58 14.28 23.79
C PRO A 301 25.19 14.10 25.19
N GLN A 302 24.53 13.32 26.04
CA GLN A 302 25.20 12.67 27.16
C GLN A 302 25.82 11.38 26.62
N HIS A 303 27.14 11.35 26.56
CA HIS A 303 27.88 10.14 26.22
C HIS A 303 27.74 9.14 27.38
N PRO A 304 27.29 7.90 27.14
CA PRO A 304 27.52 6.84 28.11
C PRO A 304 29.04 6.67 28.25
N ASN A 305 29.54 6.73 29.49
CA ASN A 305 30.94 6.53 29.82
C ASN A 305 31.44 5.24 29.17
N LYS A 306 32.35 5.36 28.20
CA LYS A 306 33.09 4.22 27.66
C LYS A 306 33.92 3.64 28.80
N SER A 307 33.58 2.44 29.26
CA SER A 307 34.47 1.67 30.13
C SER A 307 35.66 1.23 29.29
N THR A 308 36.77 1.95 29.39
CA THR A 308 38.03 1.60 28.76
C THR A 308 38.61 0.37 29.43
N VAL A 309 38.68 -0.74 28.69
CA VAL A 309 39.62 -1.82 28.96
C VAL A 309 41.03 -1.23 28.81
N ALA A 310 41.83 -1.25 29.87
CA ALA A 310 43.16 -0.66 29.85
C ALA A 310 44.09 -1.49 28.95
N ASN A 311 44.84 -0.84 28.06
CA ASN A 311 45.88 -1.44 27.20
C ASN A 311 45.41 -2.46 26.13
N LEU A 312 44.17 -2.32 25.60
CA LEU A 312 43.66 -3.23 24.58
C LEU A 312 44.53 -3.30 23.30
N GLU A 313 45.09 -2.18 22.85
CA GLU A 313 45.97 -2.14 21.66
C GLU A 313 47.24 -2.97 21.86
N ASP A 314 47.86 -2.88 23.04
CA ASP A 314 49.06 -3.65 23.38
C ASP A 314 48.76 -5.14 23.52
N ASP A 315 47.61 -5.49 24.10
CA ASP A 315 47.16 -6.88 24.23
C ASP A 315 46.88 -7.51 22.85
N LEU A 316 46.22 -6.77 21.94
CA LEU A 316 45.98 -7.20 20.56
C LEU A 316 47.30 -7.41 19.80
N ALA A 317 48.26 -6.48 19.93
CA ALA A 317 49.57 -6.60 19.32
C ALA A 317 50.34 -7.83 19.86
N THR A 318 50.28 -8.07 21.18
CA THR A 318 50.94 -9.20 21.85
C THR A 318 50.37 -10.54 21.37
N LEU A 319 49.04 -10.65 21.24
CA LEU A 319 48.41 -11.86 20.71
C LEU A 319 48.69 -12.06 19.23
N HIS A 320 48.74 -11.00 18.43
CA HIS A 320 49.09 -11.10 17.01
C HIS A 320 50.51 -11.64 16.80
N GLU A 321 51.47 -11.25 17.65
CA GLU A 321 52.85 -11.73 17.59
C GLU A 321 53.01 -13.16 18.14
N LYS A 322 52.45 -13.46 19.31
CA LYS A 322 52.69 -14.72 20.04
C LYS A 322 51.66 -15.80 19.79
N SER A 323 50.49 -15.48 19.27
CA SER A 323 49.37 -16.42 19.04
C SER A 323 48.60 -16.08 17.75
N PRO A 324 49.25 -16.07 16.58
CA PRO A 324 48.67 -15.55 15.32
C PRO A 324 47.50 -16.36 14.75
N ASN A 325 47.26 -17.58 15.24
CA ASN A 325 46.25 -18.49 14.72
C ASN A 325 44.90 -18.43 15.47
N LEU A 326 44.74 -17.50 16.41
CA LEU A 326 43.49 -17.32 17.14
C LEU A 326 42.43 -16.68 16.23
N THR A 327 41.21 -17.20 16.32
CA THR A 327 40.02 -16.61 15.70
C THR A 327 39.61 -15.31 16.42
N GLU A 328 38.72 -14.52 15.80
CA GLU A 328 38.21 -13.28 16.38
C GLU A 328 37.46 -13.57 17.70
N ARG A 329 36.64 -14.64 17.74
CA ARG A 329 36.02 -15.15 18.96
C ARG A 329 37.01 -15.56 20.04
N GLU A 330 38.02 -16.36 19.69
CA GLU A 330 39.01 -16.84 20.66
C GLU A 330 39.81 -15.67 21.25
N THR A 331 40.19 -14.71 20.42
CA THR A 331 40.88 -13.49 20.86
C THR A 331 40.02 -12.68 21.84
N LEU A 332 38.72 -12.56 21.55
CA LEU A 332 37.79 -11.79 22.38
C LEU A 332 37.69 -12.38 23.79
N VAL A 333 37.53 -13.71 23.90
CA VAL A 333 37.43 -14.40 25.18
C VAL A 333 38.76 -14.38 25.94
N VAL A 334 39.89 -14.57 25.25
CA VAL A 334 41.24 -14.53 25.87
C VAL A 334 41.52 -13.17 26.49
N ILE A 335 41.22 -12.07 25.78
CA ILE A 335 41.42 -10.71 26.30
C ILE A 335 40.50 -10.44 27.49
N ALA A 336 39.21 -10.81 27.40
CA ALA A 336 38.28 -10.64 28.52
C ALA A 336 38.75 -11.35 29.80
N ILE A 337 39.25 -12.58 29.67
CA ILE A 337 39.77 -13.33 30.82
C ILE A 337 41.09 -12.74 31.33
N ALA A 338 41.97 -12.32 30.43
CA ALA A 338 43.22 -11.67 30.81
C ALA A 338 42.98 -10.37 31.57
N ASP A 339 42.01 -9.56 31.15
CA ASP A 339 41.61 -8.33 31.83
C ASP A 339 41.08 -8.61 33.25
N GLN A 340 40.20 -9.60 33.41
CA GLN A 340 39.75 -10.03 34.74
C GLN A 340 40.91 -10.47 35.65
N ILE A 341 41.88 -11.21 35.12
CA ILE A 341 43.09 -11.63 35.87
C ILE A 341 43.92 -10.42 36.32
N LYS A 342 44.07 -9.42 35.44
CA LYS A 342 44.80 -8.17 35.74
C LYS A 342 44.12 -7.36 36.86
N GLU A 343 42.79 -7.36 36.92
CA GLU A 343 42.01 -6.70 37.97
C GLU A 343 41.98 -7.46 39.31
N GLY A 344 42.33 -8.75 39.31
CA GLY A 344 42.36 -9.62 40.48
C GLY A 344 41.10 -10.46 40.61
N ILE A 345 41.22 -11.77 40.32
CA ILE A 345 40.09 -12.71 40.33
C ILE A 345 39.93 -13.46 41.64
N SER A 346 38.68 -13.74 42.01
CA SER A 346 38.35 -14.71 43.06
C SER A 346 38.61 -16.15 42.56
N PRO A 347 38.77 -17.15 43.47
CA PRO A 347 38.91 -18.55 43.07
C PRO A 347 37.73 -19.09 42.27
N GLU A 348 36.51 -18.62 42.55
CA GLU A 348 35.30 -19.01 41.82
C GLU A 348 35.28 -18.42 40.41
N THR A 349 35.60 -17.12 40.27
CA THR A 349 35.74 -16.47 38.97
C THR A 349 36.84 -17.15 38.14
N ALA A 350 37.95 -17.53 38.75
CA ALA A 350 39.03 -18.26 38.08
C ALA A 350 38.55 -19.60 37.50
N ARG A 351 37.74 -20.35 38.26
CA ARG A 351 37.12 -21.60 37.80
C ARG A 351 36.20 -21.35 36.60
N PHE A 352 35.32 -20.36 36.70
CA PHE A 352 34.41 -20.02 35.59
C PHE A 352 35.15 -19.50 34.34
N SER A 353 36.26 -18.77 34.51
CA SER A 353 37.13 -18.40 33.39
C SER A 353 37.73 -19.62 32.70
N CYS A 354 38.18 -20.64 33.45
CA CYS A 354 38.61 -21.92 32.87
C CYS A 354 37.47 -22.62 32.12
N ASP A 355 36.27 -22.67 32.70
CA ASP A 355 35.08 -23.28 32.06
C ASP A 355 34.71 -22.54 30.77
N LEU A 356 34.88 -21.21 30.71
CA LEU A 356 34.64 -20.39 29.52
C LEU A 356 35.69 -20.62 28.41
N LEU A 357 36.96 -20.82 28.76
CA LEU A 357 37.99 -21.21 27.80
C LEU A 357 37.73 -22.61 27.24
N LEU A 358 37.31 -23.56 28.09
CA LEU A 358 36.93 -24.90 27.65
C LEU A 358 35.69 -24.87 26.76
N HIS A 359 34.69 -24.05 27.10
CA HIS A 359 33.55 -23.75 26.26
C HIS A 359 34.00 -23.24 24.87
N THR A 360 34.92 -22.27 24.83
CA THR A 360 35.41 -21.69 23.57
C THR A 360 36.12 -22.74 22.71
N ALA A 361 36.92 -23.61 23.32
CA ALA A 361 37.52 -24.74 22.62
C ALA A 361 36.47 -25.74 22.10
N LEU A 362 35.44 -26.04 22.89
CA LEU A 362 34.35 -26.94 22.51
C LEU A 362 33.53 -26.41 21.33
N LEU A 363 33.25 -25.10 21.27
CA LEU A 363 32.52 -24.50 20.15
C LEU A 363 33.23 -24.67 18.80
N LYS A 364 34.54 -24.85 18.78
CA LYS A 364 35.29 -25.12 17.55
C LYS A 364 35.02 -26.51 16.97
N TYR A 365 34.78 -27.50 17.82
CA TYR A 365 34.68 -28.91 17.43
C TYR A 365 33.27 -29.49 17.54
N LEU A 366 32.38 -28.88 18.33
CA LEU A 366 30.99 -29.32 18.47
C LEU A 366 30.15 -28.84 17.28
N PRO A 367 29.53 -29.75 16.50
CA PRO A 367 28.58 -29.35 15.45
C PRO A 367 27.29 -28.80 16.09
N LEU A 368 26.60 -27.91 15.37
CA LEU A 368 25.39 -27.24 15.88
C LEU A 368 24.29 -28.21 16.34
N ALA A 369 24.14 -29.35 15.67
CA ALA A 369 23.17 -30.38 16.06
C ALA A 369 23.42 -30.96 17.46
N SER A 370 24.68 -30.99 17.90
CA SER A 370 25.10 -31.48 19.22
C SER A 370 25.00 -30.42 20.33
N ARG A 371 24.64 -29.17 20.00
CA ARG A 371 24.47 -28.06 20.96
C ARG A 371 23.02 -27.88 21.43
N ARG A 372 22.15 -28.87 21.16
CA ARG A 372 20.75 -28.87 21.62
C ARG A 372 20.66 -29.25 23.10
N LEU A 373 21.10 -28.34 23.96
CA LEU A 373 21.17 -28.55 25.40
C LEU A 373 19.92 -27.98 26.09
N GLU A 374 19.46 -28.69 27.13
CA GLU A 374 18.40 -28.20 28.01
C GLU A 374 18.89 -27.02 28.85
N ALA A 375 17.97 -26.12 29.19
CA ALA A 375 18.28 -24.98 30.04
C ALA A 375 18.59 -25.47 31.47
N SER A 376 19.79 -25.13 31.98
CA SER A 376 20.21 -25.37 33.35
C SER A 376 20.50 -24.02 34.03
N ARG A 377 20.36 -23.94 35.35
CA ARG A 377 20.81 -22.77 36.12
C ARG A 377 22.31 -22.78 36.38
N GLY A 378 23.00 -23.90 36.12
CA GLY A 378 24.41 -24.08 36.43
C GLY A 378 24.68 -24.10 37.94
N THR A 379 25.95 -23.95 38.32
CA THR A 379 26.35 -23.75 39.71
C THR A 379 26.02 -22.33 40.19
N GLU A 380 25.90 -22.14 41.50
CA GLU A 380 25.70 -20.82 42.11
C GLU A 380 26.80 -19.84 41.63
N GLY A 381 26.41 -18.61 41.29
CA GLY A 381 27.32 -17.58 40.74
C GLY A 381 27.62 -17.66 39.24
N ALA A 382 27.33 -18.78 38.56
CA ALA A 382 27.66 -18.94 37.12
C ALA A 382 26.87 -17.97 36.20
N GLN A 383 25.61 -17.67 36.55
CA GLN A 383 24.79 -16.70 35.82
C GLN A 383 25.31 -15.27 35.97
N ASP A 384 25.71 -14.88 37.18
CA ASP A 384 26.28 -13.55 37.45
C ASP A 384 27.61 -13.37 36.73
N PHE A 385 28.44 -14.43 36.71
CA PHE A 385 29.65 -14.48 35.89
C PHE A 385 29.34 -14.28 34.40
N LEU A 386 28.35 -14.98 33.84
CA LEU A 386 27.94 -14.81 32.44
C LEU A 386 27.50 -13.37 32.14
N VAL A 387 26.75 -12.73 33.03
CA VAL A 387 26.33 -11.33 32.87
C VAL A 387 27.52 -10.37 32.91
N ALA A 388 28.44 -10.56 33.86
CA ALA A 388 29.63 -9.74 34.01
C ALA A 388 30.56 -9.87 32.78
N VAL A 389 30.84 -11.11 32.35
CA VAL A 389 31.63 -11.38 31.15
C VAL A 389 30.95 -10.83 29.90
N ALA A 390 29.62 -10.93 29.77
CA ALA A 390 28.91 -10.36 28.63
C ALA A 390 29.11 -8.84 28.52
N GLY A 391 29.11 -8.13 29.65
CA GLY A 391 29.43 -6.70 29.69
C GLY A 391 30.86 -6.39 29.26
N LEU A 392 31.83 -7.21 29.69
CA LEU A 392 33.23 -7.03 29.31
C LEU A 392 33.48 -7.32 27.82
N LEU A 393 32.94 -8.43 27.31
CA LEU A 393 33.02 -8.78 25.89
C LEU A 393 32.41 -7.67 25.01
N GLU A 394 31.28 -7.10 25.43
CA GLU A 394 30.65 -5.98 24.74
C GLU A 394 31.52 -4.71 24.74
N ALA A 395 32.14 -4.37 25.87
CA ALA A 395 33.04 -3.23 25.96
C ALA A 395 34.26 -3.38 25.05
N ILE A 396 34.84 -4.59 24.95
CA ILE A 396 35.96 -4.89 24.05
C ILE A 396 35.53 -4.71 22.58
N LEU A 397 34.38 -5.28 22.19
CA LEU A 397 33.87 -5.19 20.82
C LEU A 397 33.55 -3.75 20.36
N GLN A 398 33.20 -2.86 21.29
CA GLN A 398 32.92 -1.45 21.00
C GLN A 398 34.17 -0.56 20.97
N SER A 399 35.34 -1.12 21.26
CA SER A 399 36.59 -0.37 21.18
C SER A 399 36.99 -0.11 19.72
N GLY A 400 37.52 1.09 19.44
CA GLY A 400 38.04 1.44 18.11
C GLY A 400 39.17 0.52 17.67
N ALA A 401 40.08 0.18 18.60
CA ALA A 401 41.22 -0.70 18.36
C ALA A 401 40.82 -2.10 17.86
N TRP A 402 39.65 -2.60 18.26
CA TRP A 402 39.14 -3.90 17.78
C TRP A 402 38.85 -3.87 16.29
N SER A 403 38.17 -2.81 15.83
CA SER A 403 37.78 -2.67 14.42
C SER A 403 39.00 -2.52 13.51
N ASP A 404 40.01 -1.76 13.94
CA ASP A 404 41.25 -1.53 13.18
C ASP A 404 42.09 -2.81 13.03
N THR A 405 42.09 -3.67 14.04
CA THR A 405 42.89 -4.90 14.06
C THR A 405 42.29 -6.00 13.16
N PHE A 406 40.97 -6.10 13.11
CA PHE A 406 40.27 -7.22 12.48
C PHE A 406 39.54 -6.84 11.18
N ASP A 407 40.09 -5.94 10.38
CA ASP A 407 39.53 -5.59 9.05
C ASP A 407 39.79 -6.69 7.97
N ASP A 408 40.31 -7.87 8.37
CA ASP A 408 40.73 -8.97 7.48
C ASP A 408 39.52 -9.76 6.89
N PRO A 409 39.49 -10.02 5.56
CA PRO A 409 38.46 -10.83 4.89
C PRO A 409 38.32 -12.31 5.32
N LYS A 410 39.17 -12.86 6.21
CA LYS A 410 39.15 -14.30 6.58
C LYS A 410 37.89 -14.82 7.30
N GLY A 411 36.99 -13.93 7.75
CA GLY A 411 35.67 -14.29 8.30
C GLY A 411 35.52 -13.89 9.77
N CYS A 412 34.29 -13.52 10.16
CA CYS A 412 33.93 -13.13 11.53
C CYS A 412 33.09 -14.24 12.18
N ASP A 413 33.56 -14.81 13.29
CA ASP A 413 32.90 -15.86 14.07
C ASP A 413 32.36 -15.39 15.44
N ILE A 414 32.34 -14.07 15.67
CA ILE A 414 31.81 -13.45 16.90
C ILE A 414 30.31 -13.76 17.11
N SER A 415 29.56 -14.02 16.04
CA SER A 415 28.14 -14.39 16.11
C SER A 415 27.89 -15.67 16.94
N ASP A 416 28.91 -16.53 17.08
CA ASP A 416 28.91 -17.76 17.87
C ASP A 416 29.92 -17.66 19.05
N ALA A 417 30.04 -16.49 19.68
CA ALA A 417 31.01 -16.27 20.76
C ALA A 417 30.65 -16.98 22.07
N VAL A 418 29.38 -16.93 22.47
CA VAL A 418 28.91 -17.52 23.72
C VAL A 418 27.66 -18.37 23.50
N ASP A 419 27.72 -19.63 23.94
CA ASP A 419 26.57 -20.50 24.17
C ASP A 419 26.44 -20.71 25.68
N GLY A 420 25.58 -19.92 26.31
CA GLY A 420 25.41 -19.95 27.76
C GLY A 420 24.86 -21.28 28.27
N ARG A 421 24.09 -22.04 27.49
CA ARG A 421 23.62 -23.37 27.91
C ARG A 421 24.77 -24.36 27.99
N LEU A 422 25.63 -24.36 26.98
CA LEU A 422 26.86 -25.16 26.99
C LEU A 422 27.73 -24.78 28.17
N PHE A 423 27.99 -23.48 28.38
CA PHE A 423 28.78 -23.00 29.52
C PHE A 423 28.21 -23.47 30.88
N LEU A 424 26.90 -23.33 31.10
CA LEU A 424 26.27 -23.70 32.38
C LEU A 424 26.32 -25.21 32.64
N GLN A 425 26.24 -26.04 31.60
CA GLN A 425 26.48 -27.46 31.76
C GLN A 425 27.92 -27.77 32.17
N LEU A 426 28.91 -27.06 31.61
CA LEU A 426 30.31 -27.26 31.98
C LEU A 426 30.57 -26.96 33.47
N THR A 427 29.96 -25.90 34.00
CA THR A 427 30.07 -25.57 35.44
C THR A 427 29.54 -26.68 36.35
N SER A 428 28.56 -27.46 35.86
CA SER A 428 27.92 -28.55 36.60
C SER A 428 28.69 -29.88 36.53
N GLY A 429 29.79 -29.93 35.75
CA GLY A 429 30.63 -31.12 35.54
C GLY A 429 30.46 -31.74 34.15
N VAL A 430 31.57 -32.21 33.56
CA VAL A 430 31.63 -32.68 32.17
C VAL A 430 32.06 -34.15 32.09
N SER A 431 31.55 -34.87 31.10
CA SER A 431 32.20 -36.10 30.59
C SER A 431 33.53 -35.75 29.91
N ALA A 432 34.56 -36.59 30.05
CA ALA A 432 35.92 -36.27 29.59
C ALA A 432 35.95 -35.79 28.11
N PRO A 433 36.45 -34.56 27.83
CA PRO A 433 36.51 -34.01 26.46
C PRO A 433 37.53 -34.77 25.59
N SER A 434 37.38 -34.66 24.26
CA SER A 434 38.30 -35.30 23.32
C SER A 434 39.72 -34.71 23.44
N LYS A 435 40.72 -35.46 22.95
CA LYS A 435 42.11 -35.01 22.96
C LYS A 435 42.31 -33.72 22.16
N GLU A 436 41.63 -33.54 21.02
CA GLU A 436 41.76 -32.31 20.22
C GLU A 436 41.23 -31.09 20.98
N VAL A 437 40.11 -31.23 21.69
CA VAL A 437 39.53 -30.14 22.51
C VAL A 437 40.49 -29.76 23.63
N LEU A 438 41.09 -30.73 24.31
CA LEU A 438 42.05 -30.48 25.40
C LEU A 438 43.32 -29.81 24.91
N ASP A 439 43.85 -30.22 23.75
CA ASP A 439 45.04 -29.59 23.19
C ASP A 439 44.75 -28.15 22.74
N HIS A 440 43.58 -27.88 22.16
CA HIS A 440 43.14 -26.53 21.82
C HIS A 440 42.87 -25.66 23.05
N PHE A 441 42.28 -26.21 24.11
CA PHE A 441 42.10 -25.55 25.40
C PHE A 441 43.44 -25.10 26.00
N LYS A 442 44.49 -25.94 25.93
CA LYS A 442 45.84 -25.56 26.39
C LYS A 442 46.40 -24.39 25.59
N THR A 443 46.19 -24.36 24.27
CA THR A 443 46.60 -23.23 23.42
C THR A 443 45.93 -21.92 23.87
N LEU A 444 44.64 -21.95 24.22
CA LEU A 444 43.93 -20.77 24.73
C LEU A 444 44.47 -20.34 26.11
N CYS A 445 44.78 -21.28 27.00
CA CYS A 445 45.41 -21.00 28.29
C CYS A 445 46.81 -20.39 28.15
N GLU A 446 47.59 -20.84 27.15
CA GLU A 446 48.90 -20.26 26.82
C GLU A 446 48.76 -18.82 26.32
N ALA A 447 47.74 -18.53 25.48
CA ALA A 447 47.44 -17.17 25.05
C ALA A 447 47.11 -16.22 26.22
N VAL A 448 46.32 -16.68 27.21
CA VAL A 448 46.05 -15.90 28.44
C VAL A 448 47.35 -15.67 29.24
N ARG A 449 48.26 -16.64 29.30
CA ARG A 449 49.56 -16.47 29.96
C ARG A 449 50.44 -15.44 29.27
N HIS A 450 50.39 -15.35 27.94
CA HIS A 450 51.13 -14.33 27.20
C HIS A 450 50.73 -12.90 27.54
N LEU A 451 49.48 -12.68 27.98
CA LEU A 451 48.95 -11.36 28.38
C LEU A 451 49.11 -11.05 29.87
N THR A 452 49.08 -12.06 30.74
CA THR A 452 48.98 -11.87 32.20
C THR A 452 50.28 -12.16 32.96
N ASN A 453 51.24 -12.85 32.34
CA ASN A 453 52.49 -13.38 32.94
C ASN A 453 52.33 -14.37 34.11
N THR A 454 51.19 -14.38 34.81
CA THR A 454 50.90 -15.27 35.95
C THR A 454 50.02 -16.46 35.55
N GLY A 455 49.21 -16.33 34.50
CA GLY A 455 48.24 -17.35 34.07
C GLY A 455 47.09 -17.57 35.06
N LEU A 456 46.18 -18.48 34.73
CA LEU A 456 45.14 -18.94 35.67
C LEU A 456 45.80 -19.74 36.83
N PRO A 457 45.31 -19.61 38.08
CA PRO A 457 45.85 -20.34 39.23
C PRO A 457 45.96 -21.85 38.95
N SER A 458 47.19 -22.37 39.10
CA SER A 458 47.70 -23.72 38.79
C SER A 458 46.67 -24.85 38.57
N ASP A 459 46.72 -25.47 37.39
CA ASP A 459 46.24 -26.83 37.07
C ASP A 459 44.85 -27.24 37.58
N ALA A 460 43.82 -26.43 37.32
CA ALA A 460 42.45 -26.94 37.31
C ALA A 460 42.27 -27.89 36.11
N GLN A 461 42.80 -29.11 36.19
CA GLN A 461 42.28 -30.21 35.40
C GLN A 461 40.76 -30.27 35.65
N PRO A 462 39.93 -30.54 34.61
CA PRO A 462 38.51 -30.80 34.83
C PRO A 462 38.42 -31.91 35.88
N THR A 463 37.96 -31.57 37.08
CA THR A 463 37.88 -32.51 38.19
C THR A 463 36.94 -33.65 37.78
N PRO A 464 37.37 -34.92 37.82
CA PRO A 464 36.46 -36.03 37.66
C PRO A 464 35.42 -35.94 38.76
N ALA A 465 34.14 -35.91 38.40
CA ALA A 465 33.04 -35.80 39.34
C ALA A 465 33.20 -36.83 40.48
N GLU A 466 33.19 -36.36 41.72
CA GLU A 466 32.97 -37.24 42.87
C GLU A 466 31.61 -37.92 42.71
N LYS A 467 31.61 -39.25 42.89
CA LYS A 467 30.43 -40.12 42.78
C LYS A 467 29.34 -39.67 43.76
N GLN A 468 28.49 -38.74 43.35
CA GLN A 468 27.17 -38.57 43.96
C GLN A 468 26.15 -39.36 43.13
N SER A 469 25.70 -40.46 43.75
CA SER A 469 24.49 -41.25 43.47
C SER A 469 23.86 -41.03 42.10
N ALA A 470 24.19 -41.92 41.16
CA ALA A 470 23.47 -42.13 39.93
C ALA A 470 21.96 -42.34 40.19
N ARG A 471 21.17 -41.29 39.94
CA ARG A 471 19.75 -41.39 39.61
C ARG A 471 19.51 -40.53 38.38
N GLY A 472 19.34 -41.20 37.24
CA GLY A 472 19.01 -40.56 35.97
C GLY A 472 20.10 -40.58 34.91
N ALA A 473 20.98 -41.59 34.88
CA ALA A 473 21.71 -41.90 33.65
C ALA A 473 20.74 -42.64 32.71
N ALA A 474 20.06 -41.90 31.83
CA ALA A 474 19.43 -42.49 30.66
C ALA A 474 20.54 -42.73 29.63
N GLU A 475 20.73 -44.00 29.30
CA GLU A 475 21.58 -44.45 28.20
C GLU A 475 21.27 -43.67 26.92
N ILE A 476 22.32 -43.23 26.23
CA ILE A 476 22.22 -42.76 24.85
C ILE A 476 21.97 -44.01 23.98
N GLY A 477 20.71 -44.42 23.92
CA GLY A 477 20.20 -45.33 22.90
C GLY A 477 20.11 -44.61 21.55
N PRO A 478 20.07 -45.35 20.42
CA PRO A 478 19.91 -44.74 19.12
C PRO A 478 18.56 -44.03 19.06
N THR A 479 18.58 -42.79 18.55
CA THR A 479 17.46 -42.08 17.91
C THR A 479 16.06 -42.34 18.47
N SER A 480 15.44 -41.35 19.11
CA SER A 480 13.98 -41.35 19.26
C SER A 480 13.35 -41.49 17.86
N ASP A 481 12.84 -42.67 17.55
CA ASP A 481 12.17 -42.95 16.28
C ASP A 481 11.06 -41.94 16.06
N LEU A 482 11.24 -41.09 15.05
CA LEU A 482 10.14 -40.35 14.45
C LEU A 482 9.22 -41.37 13.76
N ARG A 483 8.28 -41.94 14.51
CA ARG A 483 7.30 -42.88 13.97
C ARG A 483 6.23 -42.12 13.21
N VAL A 484 6.06 -42.49 11.94
CA VAL A 484 5.12 -41.85 11.01
C VAL A 484 3.80 -42.64 11.04
N LEU A 485 2.68 -41.95 10.82
CA LEU A 485 1.37 -42.59 10.67
C LEU A 485 1.36 -43.54 9.46
N PRO A 486 0.62 -44.66 9.52
CA PRO A 486 0.58 -45.63 8.43
C PRO A 486 0.03 -44.98 7.15
N PHE A 487 0.84 -44.98 6.08
CA PHE A 487 0.47 -44.60 4.72
C PHE A 487 0.90 -45.73 3.77
N SER A 488 -0.03 -46.21 2.93
CA SER A 488 0.27 -47.19 1.88
C SER A 488 -0.43 -46.78 0.59
N ASN A 489 0.30 -46.84 -0.52
CA ASN A 489 -0.24 -46.63 -1.85
C ASN A 489 0.46 -47.56 -2.87
N PRO A 490 -0.27 -48.42 -3.59
CA PRO A 490 0.30 -49.48 -4.41
C PRO A 490 1.20 -49.00 -5.57
N VAL A 491 1.09 -47.73 -5.98
CA VAL A 491 1.97 -47.14 -7.00
C VAL A 491 3.24 -46.56 -6.37
N PHE A 492 3.11 -45.82 -5.26
CA PHE A 492 4.26 -45.17 -4.62
C PHE A 492 5.10 -46.14 -3.78
N ASP A 493 4.49 -47.17 -3.19
CA ASP A 493 5.16 -48.17 -2.36
C ASP A 493 6.24 -48.92 -3.14
N LYS A 494 6.06 -49.08 -4.46
CA LYS A 494 7.04 -49.69 -5.38
C LYS A 494 8.28 -48.81 -5.62
N HIS A 495 8.13 -47.50 -5.50
CA HIS A 495 9.21 -46.53 -5.74
C HIS A 495 9.86 -46.00 -4.44
N MET A 496 9.19 -46.17 -3.30
CA MET A 496 9.60 -45.65 -1.99
C MET A 496 10.18 -46.74 -1.06
N GLU A 497 10.46 -47.94 -1.60
CA GLU A 497 10.90 -49.10 -0.82
C GLU A 497 12.23 -48.85 -0.07
N SER A 498 13.07 -47.96 -0.58
CA SER A 498 14.33 -47.53 0.07
C SER A 498 14.16 -46.54 1.23
N VAL A 499 12.94 -46.05 1.48
CA VAL A 499 12.65 -44.99 2.49
C VAL A 499 11.59 -45.44 3.50
N LYS A 500 11.36 -46.75 3.66
CA LYS A 500 10.42 -47.28 4.66
C LYS A 500 10.92 -47.03 6.08
N LEU A 501 10.20 -46.20 6.84
CA LEU A 501 10.41 -45.93 8.27
C LEU A 501 9.52 -46.84 9.12
N GLU A 502 9.89 -47.08 10.38
CA GLU A 502 9.09 -47.87 11.33
C GLU A 502 7.78 -47.16 11.72
N ILE A 503 6.68 -47.90 11.72
CA ILE A 503 5.32 -47.39 11.97
C ILE A 503 4.92 -47.65 13.43
N SER A 504 4.24 -46.71 14.09
CA SER A 504 3.66 -46.90 15.43
C SER A 504 2.24 -47.46 15.35
N GLU A 505 1.99 -48.63 15.94
CA GLU A 505 0.63 -49.20 16.08
C GLU A 505 -0.19 -48.56 17.22
N ILE A 506 0.39 -47.65 18.01
CA ILE A 506 -0.19 -47.20 19.30
C ILE A 506 -1.04 -45.92 19.15
N ALA A 507 -1.01 -45.24 18.01
CA ALA A 507 -1.74 -43.96 17.83
C ALA A 507 -3.22 -44.11 17.43
N GLY A 508 -3.78 -45.33 17.48
CA GLY A 508 -5.10 -45.65 16.91
C GLY A 508 -6.29 -45.61 17.87
N GLU A 509 -6.10 -45.66 19.20
CA GLU A 509 -7.21 -46.07 20.09
C GLU A 509 -7.78 -45.00 21.03
N GLU A 510 -7.16 -43.82 21.20
CA GLU A 510 -7.68 -42.81 22.14
C GLU A 510 -7.63 -41.37 21.60
N GLN A 511 -8.36 -41.07 20.52
CA GLN A 511 -8.79 -39.69 20.23
C GLN A 511 -10.23 -39.64 19.72
N SER A 512 -11.12 -39.24 20.65
CA SER A 512 -12.40 -38.53 20.47
C SER A 512 -13.05 -38.63 19.07
N GLN A 513 -14.10 -39.45 18.99
CA GLN A 513 -15.05 -39.54 17.88
C GLN A 513 -15.85 -38.24 17.61
N ALA A 514 -15.57 -37.12 18.30
CA ALA A 514 -16.30 -35.85 18.13
C ALA A 514 -15.84 -35.01 16.92
N SER A 515 -14.80 -35.42 16.17
CA SER A 515 -14.24 -34.60 15.08
C SER A 515 -14.45 -35.12 13.65
N HIS A 516 -15.10 -36.28 13.45
CA HIS A 516 -15.42 -36.77 12.11
C HIS A 516 -16.72 -36.18 11.55
N LYS A 517 -16.74 -34.86 11.31
CA LYS A 517 -17.58 -34.34 10.22
C LYS A 517 -16.88 -34.68 8.92
N ILE A 518 -17.31 -35.77 8.27
CA ILE A 518 -16.98 -36.05 6.88
C ILE A 518 -17.37 -34.81 6.07
N PHE A 519 -16.38 -34.04 5.64
CA PHE A 519 -16.60 -32.93 4.71
C PHE A 519 -16.98 -33.54 3.37
N ARG A 520 -18.28 -33.71 3.16
CA ARG A 520 -18.82 -34.09 1.86
C ARG A 520 -19.03 -32.82 1.07
N GLU A 521 -18.12 -32.55 0.15
CA GLU A 521 -18.16 -31.39 -0.73
C GLU A 521 -19.30 -31.55 -1.76
N VAL A 522 -20.49 -31.05 -1.42
CA VAL A 522 -21.71 -31.19 -2.23
C VAL A 522 -21.68 -30.30 -3.49
N THR A 523 -20.73 -29.36 -3.55
CA THR A 523 -20.61 -28.31 -4.57
C THR A 523 -19.42 -28.48 -5.52
N HIS A 524 -18.75 -29.64 -5.52
CA HIS A 524 -17.64 -29.90 -6.45
C HIS A 524 -18.13 -29.88 -7.92
N TRP A 525 -17.39 -29.21 -8.81
CA TRP A 525 -17.78 -28.91 -10.20
C TRP A 525 -18.04 -30.14 -11.11
N HIS A 526 -17.54 -31.31 -10.72
CA HIS A 526 -17.83 -32.60 -11.38
C HIS A 526 -19.21 -33.19 -10.99
N ASN A 527 -19.86 -32.67 -9.95
CA ASN A 527 -21.14 -33.17 -9.45
C ASN A 527 -22.37 -32.51 -10.10
N TYR A 528 -22.22 -31.77 -11.21
CA TYR A 528 -23.37 -31.42 -12.03
C TYR A 528 -23.90 -32.72 -12.66
N LYS A 529 -24.89 -33.33 -12.00
CA LYS A 529 -25.72 -34.36 -12.60
C LYS A 529 -26.29 -33.75 -13.88
N ARG A 530 -25.76 -34.16 -15.04
CA ARG A 530 -26.50 -34.02 -16.30
C ARG A 530 -27.91 -34.53 -15.99
N PRO A 531 -28.98 -33.76 -16.24
CA PRO A 531 -30.32 -34.31 -16.16
C PRO A 531 -30.29 -35.53 -17.09
N LEU A 532 -30.33 -36.73 -16.51
CA LEU A 532 -30.56 -37.93 -17.28
C LEU A 532 -31.88 -37.65 -17.99
N VAL A 533 -31.82 -37.55 -19.32
CA VAL A 533 -33.01 -37.42 -20.15
C VAL A 533 -33.85 -38.65 -19.87
N LYS A 534 -34.78 -38.56 -18.92
CA LYS A 534 -35.77 -39.59 -18.71
C LYS A 534 -36.65 -39.55 -19.96
N LYS A 535 -36.57 -40.59 -20.78
CA LYS A 535 -37.44 -40.83 -21.94
C LYS A 535 -38.87 -41.18 -21.49
N VAL A 536 -39.42 -40.45 -20.52
CA VAL A 536 -40.78 -40.64 -20.00
C VAL A 536 -41.42 -39.26 -19.90
N ALA A 537 -42.59 -39.10 -20.49
CA ALA A 537 -43.34 -37.85 -20.44
C ALA A 537 -43.60 -37.45 -18.98
N PRO A 538 -43.33 -36.19 -18.59
CA PRO A 538 -43.49 -35.75 -17.21
C PRO A 538 -44.95 -35.82 -16.78
N THR A 539 -45.18 -36.15 -15.52
CA THR A 539 -46.53 -36.14 -14.95
C THR A 539 -47.03 -34.71 -14.76
N PRO A 540 -48.35 -34.43 -14.82
CA PRO A 540 -48.89 -33.08 -14.64
C PRO A 540 -48.51 -32.39 -13.32
N GLN A 541 -48.18 -33.16 -12.29
CA GLN A 541 -47.67 -32.63 -11.01
C GLN A 541 -46.20 -32.21 -11.08
N GLU A 542 -45.36 -32.93 -11.83
CA GLU A 542 -43.96 -32.57 -12.07
C GLU A 542 -43.85 -31.31 -12.93
N GLU A 543 -44.73 -31.13 -13.92
CA GLU A 543 -44.78 -29.90 -14.72
C GLU A 543 -45.16 -28.68 -13.90
N LYS A 544 -46.16 -28.79 -13.00
CA LYS A 544 -46.54 -27.70 -12.09
C LYS A 544 -45.41 -27.34 -11.12
N LYS A 545 -44.69 -28.34 -10.61
CA LYS A 545 -43.52 -28.11 -9.73
C LYS A 545 -42.39 -27.44 -10.49
N ALA A 546 -42.06 -27.92 -11.69
CA ALA A 546 -41.05 -27.30 -12.56
C ALA A 546 -41.42 -25.86 -12.93
N ALA A 547 -42.69 -25.57 -13.23
CA ALA A 547 -43.17 -24.22 -13.50
C ALA A 547 -43.06 -23.30 -12.28
N LYS A 548 -43.37 -23.80 -11.08
CA LYS A 548 -43.21 -23.06 -9.82
C LYS A 548 -41.74 -22.79 -9.50
N ASP A 549 -40.87 -23.78 -9.70
CA ASP A 549 -39.42 -23.63 -9.48
C ASP A 549 -38.81 -22.65 -10.50
N ALA A 550 -39.25 -22.70 -11.77
CA ALA A 550 -38.87 -21.74 -12.81
C ALA A 550 -39.35 -20.32 -12.48
N PHE A 551 -40.57 -20.15 -11.95
CA PHE A 551 -41.08 -18.85 -11.51
C PHE A 551 -40.23 -18.24 -10.40
N TRP A 552 -39.88 -19.03 -9.36
CA TRP A 552 -39.01 -18.54 -8.29
C TRP A 552 -37.57 -18.30 -8.75
N ALA A 553 -37.07 -19.08 -9.71
CA ALA A 553 -35.77 -18.83 -10.35
C ALA A 553 -35.78 -17.50 -11.11
N ALA A 554 -36.80 -17.26 -11.94
CA ALA A 554 -36.97 -16.00 -12.67
C ALA A 554 -37.10 -14.79 -11.73
N LYS A 555 -37.80 -14.93 -10.60
CA LYS A 555 -37.93 -13.86 -9.60
C LYS A 555 -36.59 -13.54 -8.91
N ARG A 556 -35.77 -14.56 -8.62
CA ARG A 556 -34.41 -14.37 -8.07
C ARG A 556 -33.50 -13.71 -9.09
N GLU A 557 -33.57 -14.14 -10.35
CA GLU A 557 -32.82 -13.56 -11.47
C GLU A 557 -33.18 -12.08 -11.68
N GLN A 558 -34.47 -11.73 -11.66
CA GLN A 558 -34.92 -10.33 -11.73
C GLN A 558 -34.38 -9.48 -10.58
N LYS A 559 -34.42 -9.98 -9.34
CA LYS A 559 -33.88 -9.27 -8.17
C LYS A 559 -32.37 -9.06 -8.29
N PHE A 560 -31.65 -10.10 -8.69
CA PHE A 560 -30.20 -10.04 -8.90
C PHE A 560 -29.82 -9.04 -10.00
N MET A 561 -30.54 -9.04 -11.13
CA MET A 561 -30.29 -8.08 -12.22
C MET A 561 -30.58 -6.62 -11.78
N ALA A 562 -31.60 -6.41 -10.93
CA ALA A 562 -31.86 -5.10 -10.35
C ALA A 562 -30.76 -4.64 -9.38
N GLU A 563 -30.23 -5.54 -8.56
CA GLU A 563 -29.09 -5.26 -7.67
C GLU A 563 -27.83 -4.92 -8.48
N MET A 564 -27.55 -5.66 -9.57
CA MET A 564 -26.43 -5.37 -10.48
C MET A 564 -26.58 -4.02 -11.19
N ALA A 565 -27.78 -3.66 -11.64
CA ALA A 565 -28.03 -2.34 -12.23
C ALA A 565 -27.83 -1.20 -11.22
N THR A 566 -28.24 -1.41 -9.96
CA THR A 566 -28.04 -0.44 -8.87
C THR A 566 -26.56 -0.28 -8.52
N TYR A 567 -25.83 -1.41 -8.46
CA TYR A 567 -24.39 -1.40 -8.26
C TYR A 567 -23.65 -0.67 -9.39
N ALA A 568 -24.03 -0.90 -10.65
CA ALA A 568 -23.47 -0.18 -11.78
C ALA A 568 -23.71 1.34 -11.70
N ALA A 569 -24.93 1.76 -11.35
CA ALA A 569 -25.27 3.18 -11.18
C ALA A 569 -24.45 3.87 -10.07
N SER A 570 -24.07 3.13 -9.03
CA SER A 570 -23.21 3.65 -7.95
C SER A 570 -21.75 3.87 -8.40
N LEU A 571 -21.28 3.13 -9.41
CA LEU A 571 -19.92 3.23 -9.93
C LEU A 571 -19.76 4.40 -10.93
N THR A 572 -20.82 4.78 -11.64
CA THR A 572 -20.77 5.79 -12.72
C THR A 572 -21.08 7.22 -12.28
N ASN A 573 -21.15 7.50 -10.97
CA ASN A 573 -21.45 8.83 -10.38
C ASN A 573 -22.73 9.49 -10.94
N SER A 574 -23.63 8.70 -11.51
CA SER A 574 -24.87 9.14 -12.14
C SER A 574 -26.01 9.16 -11.13
N ILE A 575 -26.02 10.18 -10.27
CA ILE A 575 -27.16 10.44 -9.39
C ILE A 575 -28.33 10.94 -10.26
N GLY A 576 -29.33 10.08 -10.51
CA GLY A 576 -30.64 10.49 -11.02
C GLY A 576 -30.88 10.46 -12.54
N ARG A 577 -30.00 9.87 -13.36
CA ARG A 577 -30.31 9.51 -14.77
C ARG A 577 -30.35 7.99 -14.92
N SER A 578 -31.42 7.47 -15.52
CA SER A 578 -31.49 6.07 -15.97
C SER A 578 -30.33 5.81 -16.93
N LEU A 579 -29.49 4.83 -16.63
CA LEU A 579 -28.50 4.31 -17.56
C LEU A 579 -29.24 3.42 -18.55
N ASP A 580 -29.61 3.96 -19.70
CA ASP A 580 -30.25 3.18 -20.76
C ASP A 580 -29.15 2.46 -21.56
N PRO A 581 -29.03 1.11 -21.50
CA PRO A 581 -27.97 0.39 -22.17
C PRO A 581 -28.09 0.51 -23.69
N GLU A 582 -26.95 0.63 -24.37
CA GLU A 582 -26.89 0.69 -25.83
C GLU A 582 -27.38 -0.64 -26.42
N THR A 583 -28.42 -0.60 -27.24
CA THR A 583 -28.96 -1.80 -27.89
C THR A 583 -28.16 -2.12 -29.16
N ILE A 584 -27.38 -3.19 -29.09
CA ILE A 584 -26.53 -3.68 -30.18
C ILE A 584 -27.37 -4.56 -31.12
N ILE A 585 -27.30 -4.28 -32.43
CA ILE A 585 -27.94 -5.06 -33.50
C ILE A 585 -26.85 -5.71 -34.35
N ALA A 586 -26.86 -7.04 -34.46
CA ALA A 586 -25.87 -7.77 -35.25
C ALA A 586 -26.02 -7.49 -36.75
N GLY A 587 -24.90 -7.22 -37.43
CA GLY A 587 -24.85 -7.10 -38.90
C GLY A 587 -24.97 -5.69 -39.48
N THR A 588 -25.09 -4.65 -38.66
CA THR A 588 -24.86 -3.26 -39.09
C THR A 588 -23.50 -2.79 -38.61
N ALA A 589 -22.45 -3.02 -39.41
CA ALA A 589 -21.24 -2.23 -39.28
C ALA A 589 -21.63 -0.78 -39.62
N LYS A 590 -21.87 0.07 -38.62
CA LYS A 590 -21.84 1.52 -38.84
C LYS A 590 -20.40 1.86 -39.21
N SER A 591 -20.08 1.83 -40.50
CA SER A 591 -18.95 2.59 -41.01
C SER A 591 -19.24 4.04 -40.66
N PHE A 592 -18.54 4.59 -39.67
CA PHE A 592 -18.51 6.02 -39.44
C PHE A 592 -17.78 6.63 -40.65
N ALA A 593 -18.56 6.96 -41.69
CA ALA A 593 -18.10 7.84 -42.75
C ALA A 593 -17.81 9.20 -42.09
N ALA A 594 -16.64 9.77 -42.42
CA ALA A 594 -16.20 11.08 -41.96
C ALA A 594 -17.34 12.12 -42.12
N PRO A 595 -17.56 13.02 -41.14
CA PRO A 595 -18.49 14.11 -41.33
C PRO A 595 -17.90 15.04 -42.39
N ALA A 596 -18.50 15.02 -43.58
CA ALA A 596 -18.46 16.18 -44.45
C ALA A 596 -19.07 17.34 -43.65
N GLU A 597 -18.31 18.45 -43.56
CA GLU A 597 -18.87 19.74 -43.20
C GLU A 597 -20.16 19.95 -43.99
N ASN A 598 -21.25 20.32 -43.31
CA ASN A 598 -22.02 21.50 -43.69
C ASN A 598 -23.19 21.77 -42.75
N GLY A 599 -23.45 23.07 -42.61
CA GLY A 599 -24.38 23.67 -41.69
C GLY A 599 -25.81 23.13 -41.76
N VAL A 600 -26.43 23.17 -40.59
CA VAL A 600 -27.83 22.93 -40.33
C VAL A 600 -28.62 24.15 -40.80
N ASP A 601 -29.66 23.96 -41.63
CA ASP A 601 -30.98 24.33 -41.13
C ASP A 601 -32.15 23.57 -41.78
N LYS A 602 -33.09 23.22 -40.89
CA LYS A 602 -34.34 22.46 -41.11
C LYS A 602 -35.37 23.38 -41.80
N THR A 603 -36.34 22.89 -42.59
CA THR A 603 -37.56 22.27 -42.05
C THR A 603 -38.55 21.88 -43.18
N LYS A 604 -39.20 20.70 -43.01
CA LYS A 604 -40.60 20.32 -43.30
C LYS A 604 -41.19 20.66 -44.69
N SER A 605 -41.75 19.74 -45.49
CA SER A 605 -42.81 18.79 -45.15
C SER A 605 -43.27 17.99 -46.40
N HIS A 606 -43.96 16.87 -46.12
CA HIS A 606 -44.96 16.16 -46.93
C HIS A 606 -44.59 15.37 -48.21
N ALA A 607 -44.69 14.05 -48.03
CA ALA A 607 -45.57 13.12 -48.74
C ALA A 607 -45.08 12.35 -49.99
N LYS A 608 -45.20 11.02 -49.83
CA LYS A 608 -45.59 9.96 -50.79
C LYS A 608 -44.57 9.46 -51.83
N LYS A 609 -44.26 8.15 -51.65
CA LYS A 609 -44.28 7.02 -52.62
C LYS A 609 -43.88 7.39 -54.07
N SER A 610 -42.83 6.81 -54.67
CA SER A 610 -42.78 5.43 -55.16
C SER A 610 -41.61 5.29 -56.14
N ALA A 611 -40.94 4.13 -56.07
CA ALA A 611 -40.33 3.31 -57.13
C ALA A 611 -39.76 3.94 -58.42
N ALA A 612 -38.51 3.55 -58.73
CA ALA A 612 -37.94 3.17 -60.06
C ALA A 612 -36.45 3.60 -60.10
N SER A 613 -35.51 2.67 -59.87
CA SER A 613 -34.74 1.98 -60.93
C SER A 613 -33.94 2.92 -61.85
N SER A 614 -32.63 2.99 -61.62
CA SER A 614 -31.65 3.35 -62.66
C SER A 614 -31.58 2.24 -63.72
N PRO A 615 -31.28 2.58 -64.97
CA PRO A 615 -29.97 2.24 -65.54
C PRO A 615 -29.35 3.48 -66.23
N ALA A 616 -28.06 3.76 -66.05
CA ALA A 616 -26.91 3.22 -66.80
C ALA A 616 -26.74 3.82 -68.21
N ASP A 617 -25.49 4.19 -68.45
CA ASP A 617 -24.75 4.28 -69.72
C ASP A 617 -24.75 5.56 -70.60
N SER A 618 -23.54 6.14 -70.60
CA SER A 618 -22.65 6.39 -71.76
C SER A 618 -22.97 7.50 -72.78
N ASP A 619 -22.00 8.41 -72.85
CA ASP A 619 -21.30 8.91 -74.04
C ASP A 619 -21.96 9.82 -75.09
N ALA A 620 -21.07 10.67 -75.60
CA ALA A 620 -21.04 11.37 -76.87
C ALA A 620 -21.70 12.75 -76.99
N SER A 621 -20.78 13.72 -77.06
CA SER A 621 -20.81 14.93 -77.87
C SER A 621 -21.54 14.78 -79.23
N ASP A 622 -22.36 15.77 -79.60
CA ASP A 622 -22.14 16.55 -80.82
C ASP A 622 -23.06 17.79 -80.86
N SER A 623 -22.90 18.58 -81.92
CA SER A 623 -22.91 20.03 -81.97
C SER A 623 -24.10 20.67 -82.71
N ALA A 624 -24.15 22.01 -82.63
CA ALA A 624 -24.82 22.96 -83.54
C ALA A 624 -26.36 23.10 -83.44
N ALA A 625 -27.01 24.23 -83.70
CA ALA A 625 -26.69 25.65 -83.81
C ALA A 625 -28.03 26.34 -84.16
N LYS A 626 -28.35 27.51 -83.57
CA LYS A 626 -28.93 28.67 -84.29
C LYS A 626 -29.12 29.87 -83.35
N ARG A 627 -28.45 30.96 -83.69
CA ARG A 627 -28.57 32.31 -83.12
C ARG A 627 -29.11 33.27 -84.19
N LYS A 628 -29.74 34.37 -83.74
CA LYS A 628 -29.51 35.81 -84.08
C LYS A 628 -30.82 36.61 -84.32
N PRO A 629 -30.82 37.98 -84.33
CA PRO A 629 -29.73 38.98 -84.01
C PRO A 629 -30.17 40.15 -83.06
N ALA A 630 -29.31 40.63 -82.13
CA ALA A 630 -28.46 41.86 -82.13
C ALA A 630 -29.14 43.14 -81.55
N PRO A 631 -28.44 44.18 -80.97
CA PRO A 631 -27.01 44.50 -81.11
C PRO A 631 -26.21 44.94 -79.83
N GLN A 632 -24.89 44.74 -79.96
CA GLN A 632 -23.71 45.56 -79.59
C GLN A 632 -23.53 46.36 -78.27
N LYS A 633 -22.31 46.13 -77.73
CA LYS A 633 -21.30 47.06 -77.19
C LYS A 633 -21.33 47.45 -75.71
N GLY A 634 -20.32 46.93 -74.99
CA GLY A 634 -19.39 47.77 -74.23
C GLY A 634 -19.67 47.97 -72.74
N GLY A 635 -18.97 47.19 -71.91
CA GLY A 635 -18.47 47.58 -70.59
C GLY A 635 -19.47 47.97 -69.50
N LYS A 636 -19.71 47.07 -68.52
CA LYS A 636 -20.13 47.43 -67.13
C LYS A 636 -20.20 46.25 -66.13
N ASN A 637 -19.30 45.26 -66.18
CA ASN A 637 -19.29 44.17 -65.19
C ASN A 637 -18.50 44.47 -63.89
N ALA A 638 -18.34 45.75 -63.53
CA ALA A 638 -17.77 46.16 -62.24
C ALA A 638 -18.83 46.63 -61.21
N LYS A 639 -20.11 46.81 -61.60
CA LYS A 639 -21.16 47.33 -60.70
C LYS A 639 -22.18 46.30 -60.19
N GLN A 640 -22.26 45.09 -60.76
CA GLN A 640 -23.19 44.05 -60.28
C GLN A 640 -22.60 43.06 -59.25
N ASN A 641 -21.29 42.77 -59.28
CA ASN A 641 -20.65 41.98 -58.21
C ASN A 641 -20.47 42.79 -56.92
N ALA A 642 -20.29 44.12 -57.02
CA ALA A 642 -20.24 45.00 -55.86
C ALA A 642 -21.58 45.03 -55.10
N GLY A 643 -22.72 44.97 -55.79
CA GLY A 643 -24.04 44.96 -55.15
C GLY A 643 -24.37 43.67 -54.40
N LYS A 644 -23.92 42.51 -54.91
CA LYS A 644 -24.13 41.20 -54.28
C LYS A 644 -23.17 40.95 -53.12
N GLN A 645 -21.92 41.40 -53.22
CA GLN A 645 -20.98 41.45 -52.09
C GLN A 645 -21.43 42.48 -51.03
N ALA A 646 -21.89 43.66 -51.42
CA ALA A 646 -22.42 44.65 -50.47
C ALA A 646 -23.71 44.15 -49.79
N MET A 647 -24.56 43.38 -50.47
CA MET A 647 -25.75 42.78 -49.86
C MET A 647 -25.40 41.64 -48.89
N LEU A 648 -24.42 40.78 -49.22
CA LEU A 648 -23.91 39.75 -48.30
C LEU A 648 -23.15 40.37 -47.12
N GLN A 649 -22.39 41.44 -47.35
CA GLN A 649 -21.74 42.22 -46.30
C GLN A 649 -22.77 42.96 -45.44
N ASN A 650 -23.86 43.47 -45.99
CA ASN A 650 -24.94 44.09 -45.23
C ASN A 650 -25.75 43.05 -44.43
N ILE A 651 -25.99 41.85 -44.97
CA ILE A 651 -26.63 40.74 -44.23
C ILE A 651 -25.70 40.21 -43.14
N ALA A 652 -24.39 40.09 -43.41
CA ALA A 652 -23.39 39.73 -42.41
C ALA A 652 -23.25 40.83 -41.35
N ALA A 653 -23.34 42.10 -41.72
CA ALA A 653 -23.30 43.24 -40.81
C ALA A 653 -24.60 43.37 -39.99
N GLU A 654 -25.77 43.06 -40.54
CA GLU A 654 -27.02 43.01 -39.77
C GLU A 654 -27.08 41.81 -38.83
N ARG A 655 -26.60 40.63 -39.27
CA ARG A 655 -26.42 39.47 -38.37
C ARG A 655 -25.41 39.79 -37.27
N ALA A 656 -24.27 40.35 -37.60
CA ALA A 656 -23.28 40.82 -36.62
C ALA A 656 -23.86 41.85 -35.64
N LYS A 657 -24.66 42.82 -36.10
CA LYS A 657 -25.36 43.78 -35.22
C LYS A 657 -26.39 43.11 -34.31
N LYS A 658 -27.08 42.07 -34.80
CA LYS A 658 -28.08 41.31 -34.03
C LYS A 658 -27.43 40.38 -33.01
N ASP A 659 -26.31 39.76 -33.38
CA ASP A 659 -25.47 38.92 -32.51
C ASP A 659 -24.74 39.79 -31.46
N GLU A 660 -24.30 40.99 -31.83
CA GLU A 660 -23.75 42.00 -30.92
C GLU A 660 -24.82 42.52 -29.94
N ALA A 661 -26.04 42.77 -30.40
CA ALA A 661 -27.16 43.14 -29.53
C ALA A 661 -27.56 42.00 -28.56
N ALA A 662 -27.52 40.75 -29.02
CA ALA A 662 -27.76 39.57 -28.18
C ALA A 662 -26.62 39.38 -27.15
N GLY A 663 -25.36 39.51 -27.58
CA GLY A 663 -24.19 39.45 -26.71
C GLY A 663 -24.16 40.56 -25.65
N ASN A 664 -24.53 41.78 -26.02
CA ASN A 664 -24.66 42.91 -25.09
C ASN A 664 -25.77 42.70 -24.05
N LYS A 665 -26.86 42.01 -24.42
CA LYS A 665 -27.92 41.62 -23.48
C LYS A 665 -27.43 40.60 -22.45
N VAL A 666 -26.66 39.59 -22.89
CA VAL A 666 -26.07 38.57 -22.01
C VAL A 666 -25.01 39.21 -21.09
N ALA A 667 -24.15 40.09 -21.62
CA ALA A 667 -23.18 40.85 -20.83
C ALA A 667 -23.85 41.79 -19.81
N GLY A 668 -24.96 42.44 -20.18
CA GLY A 668 -25.76 43.26 -19.26
C GLY A 668 -26.42 42.45 -18.14
N ALA A 669 -26.88 41.23 -18.43
CA ALA A 669 -27.40 40.31 -17.42
C ALA A 669 -26.30 39.84 -16.45
N TRP A 670 -25.11 39.53 -16.96
CA TRP A 670 -23.94 39.24 -16.13
C TRP A 670 -23.57 40.43 -15.23
N ALA A 671 -23.58 41.66 -15.76
CA ALA A 671 -23.27 42.85 -14.96
C ALA A 671 -24.24 43.07 -13.78
N LEU A 672 -25.52 42.72 -13.94
CA LEU A 672 -26.50 42.75 -12.84
C LEU A 672 -26.20 41.69 -11.78
N VAL A 673 -25.88 40.46 -12.21
CA VAL A 673 -25.49 39.37 -11.31
C VAL A 673 -24.20 39.72 -10.56
N CYS A 674 -23.21 40.27 -11.26
CA CYS A 674 -21.95 40.71 -10.69
C CYS A 674 -22.17 41.76 -9.58
N LYS A 675 -23.03 42.75 -9.81
CA LYS A 675 -23.41 43.74 -8.78
C LYS A 675 -24.04 43.10 -7.55
N ASN A 676 -24.88 42.08 -7.72
CA ASN A 676 -25.49 41.37 -6.60
C ASN A 676 -24.46 40.53 -5.82
N ILE A 677 -23.49 39.93 -6.51
CA ILE A 677 -22.41 39.17 -5.87
C ILE A 677 -21.46 40.13 -5.11
N GLU A 678 -21.22 41.34 -5.62
CA GLU A 678 -20.36 42.35 -4.98
C GLU A 678 -20.90 42.93 -3.66
N VAL A 679 -22.19 42.71 -3.34
CA VAL A 679 -22.77 43.06 -2.02
C VAL A 679 -22.14 42.25 -0.89
N GLU A 680 -21.65 41.04 -1.20
CA GLU A 680 -20.99 40.15 -0.25
C GLU A 680 -19.56 40.63 0.07
N SER A 681 -19.25 40.78 1.36
CA SER A 681 -17.93 41.26 1.81
C SER A 681 -16.84 40.19 1.60
N ASP A 682 -17.11 38.92 1.93
CA ASP A 682 -16.13 37.83 1.86
C ASP A 682 -15.78 37.45 0.40
N PRO A 683 -14.51 37.58 -0.05
CA PRO A 683 -14.07 37.14 -1.38
C PRO A 683 -14.34 35.65 -1.68
N ARG A 684 -14.33 34.78 -0.66
CA ARG A 684 -14.54 33.33 -0.83
C ARG A 684 -15.99 33.00 -1.14
N ALA A 685 -16.93 33.68 -0.47
CA ALA A 685 -18.35 33.56 -0.74
C ALA A 685 -18.68 34.08 -2.16
N ARG A 686 -18.02 35.17 -2.59
CA ARG A 686 -18.12 35.68 -3.97
C ARG A 686 -17.60 34.68 -5.02
N PHE A 687 -16.46 34.05 -4.76
CA PHE A 687 -15.90 33.00 -5.62
C PHE A 687 -16.87 31.82 -5.79
N ARG A 688 -17.49 31.35 -4.69
CA ARG A 688 -18.47 30.25 -4.75
C ARG A 688 -19.74 30.62 -5.53
N LYS A 689 -20.31 31.81 -5.27
CA LYS A 689 -21.47 32.32 -6.02
C LYS A 689 -21.19 32.45 -7.53
N ALA A 690 -19.95 32.79 -7.92
CA ALA A 690 -19.54 32.83 -9.32
C ALA A 690 -19.44 31.44 -9.97
N ILE A 691 -18.98 30.42 -9.23
CA ILE A 691 -18.99 29.01 -9.68
C ILE A 691 -20.42 28.53 -9.90
N ASP A 692 -21.31 28.76 -8.94
CA ASP A 692 -22.72 28.33 -9.01
C ASP A 692 -23.44 29.00 -10.18
N TYR A 693 -23.13 30.26 -10.46
CA TYR A 693 -23.64 30.96 -11.66
C TYR A 693 -23.14 30.28 -12.94
N LEU A 694 -21.84 30.02 -13.07
CA LEU A 694 -21.30 29.38 -14.28
C LEU A 694 -21.87 27.98 -14.53
N ALA A 695 -22.22 27.23 -13.48
CA ALA A 695 -22.86 25.92 -13.57
C ALA A 695 -24.32 25.98 -14.03
N THR A 696 -25.02 27.07 -13.77
CA THR A 696 -26.46 27.24 -14.08
C THR A 696 -26.73 27.99 -15.39
N VAL A 697 -25.70 28.60 -15.99
CA VAL A 697 -25.78 29.34 -17.26
C VAL A 697 -26.03 28.39 -18.44
N ARG A 698 -26.93 28.80 -19.35
CA ARG A 698 -27.25 28.05 -20.58
C ARG A 698 -26.03 27.96 -21.50
N LYS A 699 -25.90 26.85 -22.23
CA LYS A 699 -24.76 26.59 -23.15
C LYS A 699 -24.52 27.74 -24.14
N GLU A 700 -25.58 28.33 -24.70
CA GLU A 700 -25.49 29.45 -25.67
C GLU A 700 -24.97 30.76 -25.05
N TRP A 701 -25.19 30.98 -23.75
CA TRP A 701 -24.73 32.19 -23.05
C TRP A 701 -23.30 32.02 -22.56
N LYS A 702 -22.92 30.77 -22.27
CA LYS A 702 -21.60 30.40 -21.78
C LYS A 702 -20.49 30.88 -22.73
N GLU A 703 -20.67 30.70 -24.04
CA GLU A 703 -19.73 31.15 -25.09
C GLU A 703 -19.41 32.67 -25.05
N VAL A 704 -20.27 33.49 -24.43
CA VAL A 704 -20.13 34.96 -24.41
C VAL A 704 -19.63 35.52 -23.06
N VAL A 705 -19.97 34.87 -21.94
CA VAL A 705 -19.65 35.40 -20.58
C VAL A 705 -18.67 34.53 -19.80
N GLU A 706 -18.38 33.31 -20.22
CA GLU A 706 -17.53 32.37 -19.48
C GLU A 706 -16.13 32.95 -19.16
N ALA A 707 -15.46 33.59 -20.12
CA ALA A 707 -14.16 34.22 -19.90
C ALA A 707 -14.21 35.34 -18.83
N GLU A 708 -15.27 36.16 -18.81
CA GLU A 708 -15.39 37.27 -17.86
C GLU A 708 -15.84 36.79 -16.46
N VAL A 709 -16.69 35.76 -16.39
CA VAL A 709 -17.07 35.11 -15.11
C VAL A 709 -15.84 34.46 -14.47
N ARG A 710 -15.01 33.76 -15.25
CA ARG A 710 -13.75 33.21 -14.74
C ARG A 710 -12.73 34.29 -14.37
N LEU A 711 -12.70 35.42 -15.08
CA LEU A 711 -11.90 36.56 -14.67
C LEU A 711 -12.36 37.13 -13.32
N TYR A 712 -13.68 37.15 -13.05
CA TYR A 712 -14.20 37.53 -11.74
C TYR A 712 -13.80 36.53 -10.64
N MET A 713 -13.80 35.23 -10.94
CA MET A 713 -13.26 34.21 -10.03
C MET A 713 -11.78 34.47 -9.73
N LEU A 714 -10.97 34.77 -10.76
CA LEU A 714 -9.57 35.13 -10.60
C LEU A 714 -9.41 36.38 -9.71
N HIS A 715 -10.26 37.39 -9.91
CA HIS A 715 -10.27 38.60 -9.09
C HIS A 715 -10.51 38.32 -7.60
N CYS A 716 -11.48 37.45 -7.27
CA CYS A 716 -11.74 37.05 -5.88
C CYS A 716 -10.52 36.36 -5.24
N LEU A 717 -9.86 35.46 -5.98
CA LEU A 717 -8.68 34.75 -5.50
C LEU A 717 -7.49 35.68 -5.30
N VAL A 718 -7.26 36.62 -6.23
CA VAL A 718 -6.21 37.63 -6.11
C VAL A 718 -6.44 38.54 -4.90
N GLN A 719 -7.68 38.96 -4.64
CA GLN A 719 -8.02 39.72 -3.42
C GLN A 719 -7.70 38.94 -2.15
N PHE A 720 -8.05 37.66 -2.12
CA PHE A 720 -7.76 36.79 -0.99
C PHE A 720 -6.26 36.58 -0.77
N TRP A 721 -5.47 36.52 -1.86
CA TRP A 721 -4.01 36.48 -1.78
C TRP A 721 -3.42 37.80 -1.27
N LEU A 722 -3.96 38.95 -1.72
CA LEU A 722 -3.51 40.26 -1.23
C LEU A 722 -3.78 40.44 0.26
N GLU A 723 -4.90 39.94 0.77
CA GLU A 723 -5.20 39.88 2.20
C GLU A 723 -4.19 38.99 2.95
N ALA A 724 -3.92 37.78 2.44
CA ALA A 724 -2.90 36.89 3.00
C ALA A 724 -1.49 37.53 3.03
N CYS A 725 -1.14 38.30 2.00
CA CYS A 725 0.11 39.06 1.95
C CYS A 725 0.16 40.16 3.04
N ARG A 726 -0.95 40.86 3.30
CA ARG A 726 -1.02 41.88 4.37
C ARG A 726 -0.82 41.28 5.76
N HIS A 727 -1.31 40.05 5.97
CA HIS A 727 -1.15 39.30 7.23
C HIS A 727 0.15 38.48 7.32
N LYS A 728 1.05 38.56 6.32
CA LYS A 728 2.30 37.77 6.24
C LYS A 728 2.09 36.24 6.24
N GLU A 729 0.96 35.75 5.75
CA GLU A 729 0.61 34.31 5.71
C GLU A 729 0.91 33.64 4.35
N GLN A 730 1.81 34.21 3.55
CA GLN A 730 2.06 33.82 2.15
C GLN A 730 2.48 32.34 2.00
N GLN A 731 3.38 31.88 2.88
CA GLN A 731 3.86 30.50 2.90
C GLN A 731 2.74 29.49 3.27
N ARG A 732 1.89 29.85 4.24
CA ARG A 732 0.78 28.99 4.70
C ARG A 732 -0.33 28.85 3.65
N ARG A 733 -0.49 29.86 2.78
CA ARG A 733 -1.56 29.91 1.76
C ARG A 733 -1.03 29.81 0.33
N ILE A 734 0.16 29.22 0.13
CA ILE A 734 0.79 29.12 -1.19
C ILE A 734 -0.06 28.34 -2.20
N GLU A 735 -0.86 27.37 -1.73
CA GLU A 735 -1.82 26.61 -2.54
C GLU A 735 -2.88 27.50 -3.23
N LEU A 736 -3.20 28.66 -2.63
CA LEU A 736 -4.08 29.65 -3.24
C LEU A 736 -3.50 30.18 -4.55
N VAL A 737 -2.19 30.39 -4.60
CA VAL A 737 -1.50 30.87 -5.80
C VAL A 737 -1.51 29.80 -6.90
N ALA A 738 -1.44 28.52 -6.52
CA ALA A 738 -1.58 27.42 -7.49
C ALA A 738 -2.99 27.39 -8.10
N LEU A 739 -4.02 27.66 -7.30
CA LEU A 739 -5.39 27.83 -7.79
C LEU A 739 -5.56 29.09 -8.65
N ILE A 740 -4.93 30.21 -8.29
CA ILE A 740 -4.88 31.43 -9.13
C ILE A 740 -4.30 31.11 -10.50
N TRP A 741 -3.19 30.36 -10.54
CA TRP A 741 -2.56 29.92 -11.79
C TRP A 741 -3.50 29.03 -12.62
N ASP A 742 -4.18 28.07 -12.00
CA ASP A 742 -5.13 27.20 -12.71
C ASP A 742 -6.32 27.99 -13.30
N VAL A 743 -6.96 28.84 -12.50
CA VAL A 743 -8.09 29.67 -12.95
C VAL A 743 -7.65 30.63 -14.04
N ALA A 744 -6.46 31.23 -13.93
CA ALA A 744 -5.91 32.08 -14.99
C ALA A 744 -5.74 31.30 -16.30
N ARG A 745 -5.28 30.04 -16.27
CA ARG A 745 -5.14 29.20 -17.47
C ARG A 745 -6.51 28.85 -18.04
N ALA A 746 -7.49 28.57 -17.18
CA ALA A 746 -8.86 28.32 -17.60
C ALA A 746 -9.48 29.54 -18.28
N VAL A 747 -9.20 30.78 -17.81
CA VAL A 747 -9.61 32.02 -18.50
C VAL A 747 -9.04 32.05 -19.91
N MET A 748 -7.74 31.80 -20.07
CA MET A 748 -7.05 31.82 -21.38
C MET A 748 -7.52 30.75 -22.37
N LYS A 749 -8.19 29.70 -21.88
CA LYS A 749 -8.79 28.62 -22.69
C LYS A 749 -10.30 28.82 -22.94
N SER A 750 -10.90 29.86 -22.37
CA SER A 750 -12.35 30.11 -22.47
C SER A 750 -12.73 30.78 -23.79
N ASP A 751 -13.93 30.49 -24.28
CA ASP A 751 -14.55 31.24 -25.36
C ASP A 751 -14.95 32.66 -24.89
N GLY A 752 -14.91 33.65 -25.80
CA GLY A 752 -15.29 35.03 -25.49
C GLY A 752 -14.20 35.92 -24.86
N LEU A 753 -12.92 35.63 -25.11
CA LEU A 753 -11.79 36.46 -24.68
C LEU A 753 -11.85 37.89 -25.25
N THR A 754 -11.47 38.87 -24.43
CA THR A 754 -11.36 40.28 -24.83
C THR A 754 -9.95 40.81 -24.57
N LYS A 755 -9.57 41.90 -25.24
CA LYS A 755 -8.24 42.53 -25.04
C LYS A 755 -8.02 42.91 -23.57
N THR A 756 -9.05 43.43 -22.91
CA THR A 756 -9.01 43.77 -21.50
C THR A 756 -8.80 42.54 -20.60
N ILE A 757 -9.48 41.42 -20.87
CA ILE A 757 -9.34 40.17 -20.08
C ILE A 757 -7.91 39.62 -20.17
N VAL A 758 -7.35 39.55 -21.38
CA VAL A 758 -5.98 39.05 -21.59
C VAL A 758 -4.95 39.94 -20.88
N SER A 759 -5.13 41.26 -20.93
CA SER A 759 -4.28 42.22 -20.22
C SER A 759 -4.31 42.03 -18.70
N CYS A 760 -5.50 41.82 -18.11
CA CYS A 760 -5.61 41.54 -16.68
C CYS A 760 -4.89 40.25 -16.28
N VAL A 761 -5.02 39.18 -17.05
CA VAL A 761 -4.34 37.90 -16.78
C VAL A 761 -2.82 38.04 -16.88
N ASP A 762 -2.31 38.72 -17.91
CA ASP A 762 -0.87 38.98 -18.09
C ASP A 762 -0.30 39.82 -16.93
N MET A 763 -1.03 40.85 -16.49
CA MET A 763 -0.64 41.65 -15.32
C MET A 763 -0.61 40.80 -14.04
N THR A 764 -1.61 39.95 -13.80
CA THR A 764 -1.62 39.03 -12.65
C THR A 764 -0.45 38.05 -12.71
N SER A 765 -0.16 37.50 -13.90
CA SER A 765 0.96 36.59 -14.10
C SER A 765 2.31 37.23 -13.75
N LYS A 766 2.53 38.47 -14.22
CA LYS A 766 3.75 39.24 -13.94
C LYS A 766 3.86 39.66 -12.47
N ALA A 767 2.76 40.10 -11.87
CA ALA A 767 2.77 40.59 -10.48
C ALA A 767 3.02 39.47 -9.46
N LEU A 768 2.54 38.26 -9.73
CA LEU A 768 2.70 37.10 -8.85
C LEU A 768 3.90 36.21 -9.19
N ASN A 769 4.59 36.47 -10.31
CA ASN A 769 5.64 35.60 -10.87
C ASN A 769 5.14 34.17 -11.17
N LEU A 770 3.97 34.06 -11.81
CA LEU A 770 3.35 32.77 -12.12
C LEU A 770 4.11 31.99 -13.21
N PRO A 771 4.00 30.64 -13.23
CA PRO A 771 4.54 29.81 -14.32
C PRO A 771 3.98 30.19 -15.71
N PRO A 772 4.68 29.82 -16.80
CA PRO A 772 4.28 30.14 -18.17
C PRO A 772 2.82 29.76 -18.46
N MET A 773 2.10 30.69 -19.09
CA MET A 773 0.71 30.56 -19.46
C MET A 773 0.57 30.03 -20.91
N PRO A 774 -0.57 29.42 -21.29
CA PRO A 774 -0.85 29.06 -22.68
C PRO A 774 -0.69 30.28 -23.60
N PRO A 775 -0.17 30.11 -24.83
CA PRO A 775 0.03 31.22 -25.76
C PRO A 775 -1.30 31.93 -26.02
N ALA A 776 -1.30 33.25 -25.81
CA ALA A 776 -2.49 34.06 -26.03
C ALA A 776 -2.87 34.08 -27.53
N PRO A 777 -4.17 34.04 -27.88
CA PRO A 777 -4.60 34.27 -29.26
C PRO A 777 -4.15 35.66 -29.74
N VAL A 778 -3.89 35.80 -31.04
CA VAL A 778 -3.38 37.05 -31.65
C VAL A 778 -4.31 38.22 -31.32
N MET A 779 -3.78 39.24 -30.62
CA MET A 779 -4.59 40.33 -30.04
C MET A 779 -5.32 41.19 -31.08
N ASP A 780 -4.87 41.20 -32.33
CA ASP A 780 -5.39 42.09 -33.38
C ASP A 780 -6.81 41.73 -33.86
N GLY A 781 -7.32 40.53 -33.52
CA GLY A 781 -8.65 40.06 -33.93
C GLY A 781 -9.72 40.01 -32.82
N LEU A 782 -9.39 40.35 -31.56
CA LEU A 782 -10.33 40.17 -30.43
C LEU A 782 -11.26 41.38 -30.24
N PRO A 783 -12.57 41.16 -30.01
CA PRO A 783 -13.49 42.22 -29.59
C PRO A 783 -13.13 42.73 -28.19
N ASP A 784 -13.39 43.99 -27.89
CA ASP A 784 -13.11 44.58 -26.57
C ASP A 784 -14.37 45.18 -25.96
N ARG A 785 -14.54 44.98 -24.65
CA ARG A 785 -15.68 45.46 -23.87
C ARG A 785 -15.24 45.86 -22.48
N LYS A 786 -15.94 46.83 -21.89
CA LYS A 786 -15.71 47.25 -20.51
C LYS A 786 -16.17 46.13 -19.55
N LEU A 787 -15.31 45.78 -18.58
CA LEU A 787 -15.63 44.80 -17.55
C LEU A 787 -16.81 45.24 -16.68
N ALA A 788 -17.61 44.27 -16.24
CA ALA A 788 -18.71 44.47 -15.30
C ALA A 788 -18.26 44.93 -13.90
N PHE A 789 -16.99 44.72 -13.57
CA PHE A 789 -16.40 44.99 -12.25
C PHE A 789 -15.03 45.63 -12.38
N LYS A 790 -14.52 46.17 -11.27
CA LYS A 790 -13.17 46.74 -11.19
C LYS A 790 -12.17 45.67 -10.76
N PHE A 791 -11.39 45.16 -11.71
CA PHE A 791 -10.34 44.19 -11.40
C PHE A 791 -9.28 44.81 -10.47
N ALA A 792 -9.03 44.15 -9.34
CA ALA A 792 -8.00 44.56 -8.40
C ALA A 792 -6.62 44.11 -8.87
N LEU A 793 -5.70 45.07 -8.93
CA LEU A 793 -4.32 44.87 -9.34
C LEU A 793 -3.38 45.10 -8.15
N PRO A 794 -2.33 44.29 -7.98
CA PRO A 794 -1.27 44.58 -7.01
C PRO A 794 -0.53 45.86 -7.42
N THR A 795 -0.63 46.93 -6.63
CA THR A 795 0.05 48.22 -6.90
C THR A 795 1.49 48.28 -6.37
N LYS A 796 1.93 47.28 -5.60
CA LYS A 796 3.32 47.09 -5.16
C LYS A 796 3.77 45.65 -5.46
N VAL A 797 4.76 45.50 -6.34
CA VAL A 797 5.21 44.22 -6.89
C VAL A 797 6.07 43.43 -5.89
N GLU A 798 6.88 44.12 -5.08
CA GLU A 798 7.95 43.49 -4.27
C GLU A 798 7.46 42.64 -3.08
N SER A 799 6.19 42.75 -2.66
CA SER A 799 5.66 42.02 -1.50
C SER A 799 4.54 41.03 -1.85
N THR A 800 4.21 40.82 -3.13
CA THR A 800 3.11 39.92 -3.55
C THR A 800 3.55 38.77 -4.44
N ALA A 801 4.78 38.83 -4.97
CA ALA A 801 5.38 37.79 -5.79
C ALA A 801 5.71 36.53 -4.98
N ILE A 802 5.66 35.38 -5.65
CA ILE A 802 6.18 34.12 -5.12
C ILE A 802 7.69 34.26 -4.90
N GLN A 803 8.20 33.76 -3.76
CA GLN A 803 9.62 33.85 -3.39
C GLN A 803 10.50 32.85 -4.17
N GLU A 804 9.92 31.75 -4.61
CA GLU A 804 10.57 30.67 -5.35
C GLU A 804 10.59 30.96 -6.86
N SER A 805 11.39 30.20 -7.62
CA SER A 805 11.35 30.28 -9.08
C SER A 805 10.00 29.77 -9.59
N ALA A 806 9.53 30.32 -10.72
CA ALA A 806 8.26 29.90 -11.31
C ALA A 806 8.23 28.39 -11.65
N THR A 807 9.38 27.81 -11.98
CA THR A 807 9.54 26.37 -12.24
C THR A 807 9.41 25.54 -10.96
N ASP A 808 10.08 25.95 -9.88
CA ASP A 808 10.04 25.24 -8.60
C ASP A 808 8.62 25.28 -8.02
N PHE A 809 7.99 26.46 -8.06
CA PHE A 809 6.60 26.62 -7.64
C PHE A 809 5.64 25.73 -8.44
N GLN A 810 5.84 25.61 -9.76
CA GLN A 810 5.04 24.72 -10.60
C GLN A 810 5.16 23.25 -10.18
N LEU A 811 6.39 22.79 -9.90
CA LEU A 811 6.65 21.40 -9.54
C LEU A 811 6.20 21.06 -8.11
N LEU A 812 6.40 21.98 -7.16
CA LEU A 812 6.11 21.77 -5.73
C LEU A 812 4.62 21.93 -5.41
N HIS A 813 3.92 22.88 -6.05
CA HIS A 813 2.58 23.30 -5.63
C HIS A 813 1.49 23.10 -6.69
N CYS A 814 1.83 23.06 -7.98
CA CYS A 814 0.82 23.00 -9.06
C CYS A 814 0.47 21.57 -9.52
N GLY A 815 0.99 20.54 -8.86
CA GLY A 815 0.80 19.12 -9.22
C GLY A 815 -0.65 18.70 -9.53
N PRO A 816 -1.66 19.07 -8.72
CA PRO A 816 -3.07 18.75 -9.00
C PRO A 816 -3.63 19.37 -10.29
N TYR A 817 -3.05 20.47 -10.75
CA TYR A 817 -3.53 21.27 -11.87
C TYR A 817 -2.70 21.06 -13.16
N LEU A 818 -1.61 20.29 -13.10
CA LEU A 818 -0.82 20.01 -14.30
C LEU A 818 -1.62 19.15 -15.29
N GLU A 819 -1.77 19.63 -16.52
CA GLU A 819 -2.39 18.84 -17.59
C GLU A 819 -1.49 17.66 -17.94
N ARG A 820 -2.02 16.45 -17.76
CA ARG A 820 -1.37 15.20 -18.14
C ARG A 820 -1.93 14.66 -19.45
N SER A 821 -2.15 15.52 -20.45
CA SER A 821 -2.68 15.09 -21.76
C SER A 821 -1.54 14.62 -22.68
N PHE A 822 -1.73 13.47 -23.33
CA PHE A 822 -0.76 12.88 -24.26
C PHE A 822 -1.32 12.95 -25.68
N ASP A 823 -1.43 14.16 -26.23
CA ASP A 823 -1.98 14.38 -27.59
C ASP A 823 -3.45 13.92 -27.70
N SER A 824 -4.30 14.38 -26.77
CA SER A 824 -5.73 14.07 -26.76
C SER A 824 -6.46 14.77 -27.91
N ALA A 825 -7.21 14.02 -28.71
CA ALA A 825 -7.95 14.55 -29.87
C ALA A 825 -9.33 13.88 -29.99
N PRO A 826 -10.32 14.54 -30.63
CA PRO A 826 -11.62 13.93 -30.87
C PRO A 826 -11.51 12.67 -31.74
N ASP A 827 -12.19 11.59 -31.36
CA ASP A 827 -12.27 10.34 -32.12
C ASP A 827 -13.71 9.82 -32.15
N SER A 828 -14.26 9.56 -33.34
CA SER A 828 -15.66 9.14 -33.51
C SER A 828 -16.03 7.80 -32.85
N ARG A 829 -15.05 6.99 -32.45
CA ARG A 829 -15.28 5.66 -31.84
C ARG A 829 -15.68 5.74 -30.36
N VAL A 830 -15.44 6.88 -29.71
CA VAL A 830 -15.67 7.11 -28.27
C VAL A 830 -16.28 8.51 -28.02
N GLU A 831 -16.94 8.71 -26.88
CA GLU A 831 -17.63 9.97 -26.56
C GLU A 831 -16.73 11.05 -25.94
N PHE A 832 -15.49 10.71 -25.60
CA PHE A 832 -14.49 11.61 -25.03
C PHE A 832 -13.33 11.83 -26.02
N ASN A 833 -12.37 12.70 -25.69
CA ASN A 833 -11.18 12.92 -26.50
C ASN A 833 -10.05 11.96 -26.06
N PRO A 834 -9.84 10.81 -26.73
CA PRO A 834 -8.77 9.88 -26.36
C PRO A 834 -7.38 10.43 -26.66
N ASP A 835 -6.43 10.04 -25.83
CA ASP A 835 -5.00 10.30 -26.02
C ASP A 835 -4.47 9.65 -27.31
N GLY A 836 -3.35 10.15 -27.82
CA GLY A 836 -2.73 9.62 -29.04
C GLY A 836 -2.39 8.13 -28.95
N TRP A 837 -2.01 7.64 -27.77
CA TRP A 837 -1.77 6.20 -27.56
C TRP A 837 -3.07 5.38 -27.55
N GLN A 838 -4.15 5.93 -26.97
CA GLN A 838 -5.47 5.30 -26.94
C GLN A 838 -6.04 5.14 -28.35
N ARG A 839 -5.89 6.16 -29.21
CA ARG A 839 -6.30 6.10 -30.63
C ARG A 839 -5.55 4.99 -31.39
N ARG A 840 -4.23 4.85 -31.19
CA ARG A 840 -3.45 3.75 -31.80
C ARG A 840 -3.90 2.37 -31.33
N VAL A 841 -4.30 2.24 -30.07
CA VAL A 841 -4.87 0.99 -29.53
C VAL A 841 -6.19 0.65 -30.24
N LEU A 842 -7.07 1.63 -30.42
CA LEU A 842 -8.32 1.45 -31.17
C LEU A 842 -8.04 1.00 -32.61
N ASP A 843 -7.08 1.63 -33.31
CA ASP A 843 -6.68 1.23 -34.66
C ASP A 843 -6.16 -0.22 -34.71
N GLY A 844 -5.42 -0.64 -33.68
CA GLY A 844 -4.95 -2.01 -33.53
C GLY A 844 -6.10 -3.02 -33.33
N ILE A 845 -7.13 -2.64 -32.56
CA ILE A 845 -8.34 -3.44 -32.38
C ILE A 845 -9.08 -3.59 -33.70
N ASP A 846 -9.20 -2.51 -34.48
CA ASP A 846 -9.86 -2.49 -35.78
C ASP A 846 -9.14 -3.38 -36.79
N ALA A 847 -7.81 -3.31 -36.83
CA ALA A 847 -6.94 -4.18 -37.62
C ALA A 847 -6.84 -5.64 -37.13
N ASN A 848 -7.59 -6.00 -36.07
CA ASN A 848 -7.61 -7.32 -35.46
C ASN A 848 -6.23 -7.86 -35.03
N LYS A 849 -5.36 -6.97 -34.54
CA LYS A 849 -4.03 -7.32 -34.02
C LYS A 849 -4.10 -7.71 -32.54
N SER A 850 -3.14 -8.51 -32.09
CA SER A 850 -2.85 -8.66 -30.65
C SER A 850 -2.18 -7.40 -30.12
N LEU A 851 -2.53 -6.98 -28.90
CA LEU A 851 -2.08 -5.73 -28.30
C LEU A 851 -1.53 -5.99 -26.89
N PHE A 852 -0.40 -5.35 -26.59
CA PHE A 852 0.17 -5.28 -25.25
C PHE A 852 0.28 -3.80 -24.87
N VAL A 853 -0.48 -3.41 -23.85
CA VAL A 853 -0.64 -2.01 -23.44
C VAL A 853 -0.15 -1.88 -22.01
N VAL A 854 0.90 -1.08 -21.80
CA VAL A 854 1.41 -0.78 -20.46
C VAL A 854 1.13 0.68 -20.17
N ALA A 855 0.24 0.93 -19.22
CA ALA A 855 -0.06 2.27 -18.72
C ALA A 855 -0.36 2.23 -17.21
N PRO A 856 -0.10 3.32 -16.47
CA PRO A 856 -0.38 3.38 -15.03
C PRO A 856 -1.86 3.10 -14.70
N THR A 857 -2.15 2.70 -13.46
CA THR A 857 -3.53 2.63 -12.95
C THR A 857 -4.20 4.00 -13.08
N SER A 858 -5.47 4.02 -13.47
CA SER A 858 -6.23 5.24 -13.78
C SER A 858 -5.85 5.99 -15.06
N ALA A 859 -4.96 5.45 -15.91
CA ALA A 859 -4.73 5.99 -17.27
C ALA A 859 -5.88 5.71 -18.26
N GLY A 860 -6.98 5.11 -17.79
CA GLY A 860 -8.14 4.78 -18.62
C GLY A 860 -7.96 3.53 -19.47
N LYS A 861 -7.26 2.48 -19.02
CA LYS A 861 -7.13 1.23 -19.80
C LYS A 861 -8.48 0.54 -20.04
N THR A 862 -9.42 0.63 -19.09
CA THR A 862 -10.66 -0.14 -19.09
C THR A 862 -11.58 0.14 -20.27
N PHE A 863 -11.61 1.36 -20.85
CA PHE A 863 -12.48 1.63 -22.00
C PHE A 863 -12.08 0.83 -23.25
N ILE A 864 -10.80 0.46 -23.37
CA ILE A 864 -10.26 -0.38 -24.46
C ILE A 864 -11.04 -1.71 -24.49
N SER A 865 -11.33 -2.26 -23.32
CA SER A 865 -12.06 -3.50 -23.14
C SER A 865 -13.49 -3.40 -23.64
N PHE A 866 -14.20 -2.31 -23.29
CA PHE A 866 -15.57 -2.09 -23.75
C PHE A 866 -15.66 -1.90 -25.27
N TYR A 867 -14.68 -1.20 -25.87
CA TYR A 867 -14.63 -1.07 -27.32
C TYR A 867 -14.42 -2.43 -28.01
N ALA A 868 -13.50 -3.25 -27.49
CA ALA A 868 -13.27 -4.60 -28.00
C ALA A 868 -14.52 -5.51 -27.85
N MET A 869 -15.23 -5.42 -26.71
CA MET A 869 -16.49 -6.13 -26.47
C MET A 869 -17.56 -5.72 -27.48
N ARG A 870 -17.76 -4.40 -27.66
CA ARG A 870 -18.73 -3.85 -28.62
C ARG A 870 -18.49 -4.38 -30.04
N LYS A 871 -17.24 -4.39 -30.51
CA LYS A 871 -16.89 -4.92 -31.84
C LYS A 871 -17.31 -6.38 -32.03
N ILE A 872 -17.11 -7.24 -31.03
CA ILE A 872 -17.52 -8.66 -31.09
C ILE A 872 -19.05 -8.79 -31.07
N LEU A 873 -19.73 -8.00 -30.24
CA LEU A 873 -21.19 -8.01 -30.15
C LEU A 873 -21.88 -7.50 -31.42
N GLU A 874 -21.27 -6.54 -32.13
CA GLU A 874 -21.78 -5.99 -33.41
C GLU A 874 -21.55 -6.94 -34.60
N ALA A 875 -20.46 -7.73 -34.57
CA ALA A 875 -20.05 -8.56 -35.69
C ALA A 875 -21.03 -9.69 -36.00
N ASP A 876 -21.40 -10.49 -35.00
CA ASP A 876 -22.33 -11.61 -35.12
C ASP A 876 -22.92 -12.02 -33.75
N ASP A 877 -23.78 -13.04 -33.74
CA ASP A 877 -24.39 -13.57 -32.51
C ASP A 877 -23.56 -14.68 -31.83
N ASP A 878 -22.54 -15.22 -32.51
CA ASP A 878 -21.82 -16.45 -32.14
C ASP A 878 -20.44 -16.22 -31.50
N GLY A 879 -19.76 -15.12 -31.84
CA GLY A 879 -18.43 -14.77 -31.40
C GLY A 879 -18.38 -14.52 -29.90
N VAL A 880 -17.32 -15.04 -29.28
CA VAL A 880 -17.09 -14.97 -27.83
C VAL A 880 -15.82 -14.16 -27.54
N LEU A 881 -15.91 -13.28 -26.54
CA LEU A 881 -14.79 -12.60 -25.92
C LEU A 881 -14.66 -13.06 -24.47
N ILE A 882 -13.45 -13.45 -24.05
CA ILE A 882 -13.15 -13.79 -22.66
C ILE A 882 -12.43 -12.61 -22.01
N TYR A 883 -12.93 -12.12 -20.89
CA TYR A 883 -12.30 -11.12 -20.04
C TYR A 883 -11.77 -11.79 -18.77
N ILE A 884 -10.46 -11.73 -18.56
CA ILE A 884 -9.78 -12.35 -17.44
C ILE A 884 -9.32 -11.24 -16.50
N ALA A 885 -9.89 -11.21 -15.30
CA ALA A 885 -9.54 -10.27 -14.25
C ALA A 885 -8.79 -10.99 -13.11
N PRO A 886 -7.83 -10.35 -12.42
CA PRO A 886 -7.05 -10.99 -11.36
C PRO A 886 -7.88 -11.24 -10.09
N THR A 887 -8.93 -10.46 -9.85
CA THR A 887 -9.74 -10.56 -8.62
C THR A 887 -11.23 -10.68 -8.91
N LYS A 888 -11.95 -11.35 -8.00
CA LYS A 888 -13.42 -11.49 -8.08
C LYS A 888 -14.14 -10.15 -7.94
N ALA A 889 -13.56 -9.17 -7.24
CA ALA A 889 -14.12 -7.83 -7.13
C ALA A 889 -14.15 -7.13 -8.51
N LEU A 890 -13.04 -7.22 -9.26
CA LEU A 890 -12.96 -6.69 -10.62
C LEU A 890 -13.90 -7.42 -11.58
N VAL A 891 -14.08 -8.75 -11.43
CA VAL A 891 -15.08 -9.51 -12.20
C VAL A 891 -16.48 -8.92 -12.03
N ASN A 892 -16.89 -8.65 -10.79
CA ASN A 892 -18.21 -8.08 -10.50
C ASN A 892 -18.34 -6.64 -11.03
N GLN A 893 -17.30 -5.83 -10.86
CA GLN A 893 -17.28 -4.46 -11.37
C GLN A 893 -17.46 -4.43 -12.89
N ILE A 894 -16.67 -5.21 -13.62
CA ILE A 894 -16.73 -5.26 -15.09
C ILE A 894 -18.05 -5.82 -15.58
N ALA A 895 -18.59 -6.87 -14.93
CA ALA A 895 -19.90 -7.40 -15.28
C ALA A 895 -21.04 -6.40 -15.09
N ALA A 896 -21.00 -5.63 -13.99
CA ALA A 896 -21.97 -4.56 -13.74
C ALA A 896 -21.88 -3.45 -14.80
N GLU A 897 -20.65 -3.06 -15.19
CA GLU A 897 -20.46 -2.10 -16.27
C GLU A 897 -20.94 -2.63 -17.63
N ILE A 898 -20.71 -3.91 -17.94
CA ILE A 898 -21.24 -4.53 -19.18
C ILE A 898 -22.77 -4.50 -19.18
N GLN A 899 -23.40 -4.86 -18.05
CA GLN A 899 -24.85 -4.85 -17.89
C GLN A 899 -25.44 -3.44 -18.07
N ALA A 900 -24.74 -2.39 -17.63
CA ALA A 900 -25.17 -1.01 -17.79
C ALA A 900 -24.92 -0.45 -19.21
N ARG A 901 -23.90 -0.95 -19.92
CA ARG A 901 -23.49 -0.42 -21.22
C ARG A 901 -24.17 -1.11 -22.40
N PHE A 902 -24.37 -2.44 -22.35
CA PHE A 902 -24.74 -3.22 -23.53
C PHE A 902 -26.02 -4.05 -23.33
N SER A 903 -26.92 -3.96 -24.31
CA SER A 903 -28.10 -4.83 -24.43
C SER A 903 -28.16 -5.41 -25.84
N LYS A 904 -28.58 -6.67 -25.99
CA LYS A 904 -28.66 -7.34 -27.31
C LYS A 904 -29.83 -8.31 -27.38
N ASN A 905 -30.57 -8.24 -28.48
CA ASN A 905 -31.64 -9.19 -28.78
C ASN A 905 -31.11 -10.31 -29.68
N PHE A 906 -31.04 -11.53 -29.13
CA PHE A 906 -30.56 -12.70 -29.85
C PHE A 906 -31.67 -13.35 -30.68
N LYS A 907 -31.32 -13.87 -31.87
CA LYS A 907 -32.26 -14.60 -32.74
C LYS A 907 -32.77 -15.91 -32.13
N TYR A 908 -31.96 -16.55 -31.28
CA TYR A 908 -32.27 -17.82 -30.64
C TYR A 908 -32.27 -17.66 -29.11
N GLY A 909 -33.22 -18.31 -28.44
CA GLY A 909 -33.32 -18.28 -26.97
C GLY A 909 -32.13 -18.95 -26.27
N GLY A 910 -31.91 -18.57 -25.00
CA GLY A 910 -30.83 -19.15 -24.17
C GLY A 910 -29.44 -18.51 -24.35
N ARG A 911 -29.37 -17.36 -25.04
CA ARG A 911 -28.16 -16.54 -25.17
C ARG A 911 -28.20 -15.31 -24.28
N SER A 912 -27.04 -14.85 -23.84
CA SER A 912 -26.89 -13.64 -23.04
C SER A 912 -25.72 -12.79 -23.55
N VAL A 913 -25.75 -11.50 -23.27
CA VAL A 913 -24.61 -10.61 -23.61
C VAL A 913 -23.39 -11.03 -22.81
N TRP A 914 -23.56 -11.28 -21.51
CA TRP A 914 -22.47 -11.61 -20.61
C TRP A 914 -22.77 -12.79 -19.69
N ALA A 915 -21.73 -13.38 -19.12
CA ALA A 915 -21.78 -14.36 -18.04
C ALA A 915 -20.58 -14.17 -17.10
N ILE A 916 -20.76 -14.49 -15.82
CA ILE A 916 -19.65 -14.66 -14.88
C ILE A 916 -19.42 -16.14 -14.66
N HIS A 917 -18.15 -16.56 -14.74
CA HIS A 917 -17.75 -17.87 -14.24
C HIS A 917 -16.58 -17.74 -13.26
N THR A 918 -16.84 -18.07 -12.00
CA THR A 918 -15.79 -18.26 -10.99
C THR A 918 -15.91 -19.65 -10.36
N ARG A 919 -15.02 -19.98 -9.41
CA ARG A 919 -15.10 -21.22 -8.63
C ARG A 919 -16.31 -21.23 -7.71
N ASP A 920 -16.68 -20.09 -7.14
CA ASP A 920 -17.73 -20.03 -6.10
C ASP A 920 -19.13 -19.83 -6.68
N TYR A 921 -19.25 -19.11 -7.79
CA TYR A 921 -20.54 -18.84 -8.41
C TYR A 921 -20.47 -18.68 -9.94
N ARG A 922 -21.64 -18.87 -10.56
CA ARG A 922 -21.86 -18.72 -11.99
C ARG A 922 -23.12 -17.88 -12.20
N ILE A 923 -23.04 -16.91 -13.10
CA ILE A 923 -24.16 -16.07 -13.50
C ILE A 923 -24.32 -16.18 -15.01
N ASN A 924 -25.56 -16.36 -15.46
CA ASN A 924 -25.94 -16.67 -16.84
C ASN A 924 -25.27 -17.96 -17.37
N ASN A 925 -25.68 -18.38 -18.57
CA ASN A 925 -25.08 -19.56 -19.20
C ASN A 925 -23.75 -19.18 -19.88
N VAL A 926 -22.63 -19.62 -19.32
CA VAL A 926 -21.27 -19.38 -19.85
C VAL A 926 -21.12 -19.84 -21.30
N LEU A 927 -21.74 -20.98 -21.68
CA LEU A 927 -21.68 -21.48 -23.06
C LEU A 927 -22.62 -20.71 -24.01
N GLY A 928 -23.63 -20.03 -23.48
CA GLY A 928 -24.59 -19.23 -24.23
C GLY A 928 -24.25 -17.74 -24.33
N ALA A 929 -23.23 -17.27 -23.59
CA ALA A 929 -22.84 -15.87 -23.53
C ALA A 929 -21.80 -15.47 -24.59
N GLN A 930 -21.82 -14.21 -25.04
CA GLN A 930 -20.80 -13.64 -25.93
C GLN A 930 -19.64 -12.98 -25.18
N VAL A 931 -19.85 -12.46 -23.97
CA VAL A 931 -18.79 -11.89 -23.13
C VAL A 931 -18.68 -12.68 -21.82
N ILE A 932 -17.53 -13.28 -21.56
CA ILE A 932 -17.33 -14.12 -20.38
C ILE A 932 -16.34 -13.45 -19.46
N VAL A 933 -16.79 -13.03 -18.29
CA VAL A 933 -15.94 -12.41 -17.27
C VAL A 933 -15.55 -13.47 -16.24
N THR A 934 -14.25 -13.69 -16.08
CA THR A 934 -13.73 -14.81 -15.29
C THR A 934 -12.37 -14.49 -14.67
N VAL A 935 -11.84 -15.45 -13.91
CA VAL A 935 -10.51 -15.40 -13.26
C VAL A 935 -9.56 -16.39 -13.94
N PRO A 936 -8.23 -16.22 -13.82
CA PRO A 936 -7.24 -17.00 -14.59
C PRO A 936 -7.44 -18.52 -14.49
N HIS A 937 -7.54 -19.05 -13.27
CA HIS A 937 -7.76 -20.48 -13.02
C HIS A 937 -8.99 -21.05 -13.73
N VAL A 938 -10.08 -20.28 -13.78
CA VAL A 938 -11.34 -20.73 -14.39
C VAL A 938 -11.29 -20.59 -15.92
N ALA A 939 -10.66 -19.54 -16.44
CA ALA A 939 -10.38 -19.43 -17.87
C ALA A 939 -9.56 -20.62 -18.37
N GLN A 940 -8.57 -21.06 -17.59
CA GLN A 940 -7.72 -22.18 -17.95
C GLN A 940 -8.53 -23.48 -18.04
N ILE A 941 -9.37 -23.74 -17.04
CA ILE A 941 -10.27 -24.90 -17.04
C ILE A 941 -11.22 -24.85 -18.26
N LEU A 942 -11.79 -23.68 -18.57
CA LEU A 942 -12.70 -23.51 -19.71
C LEU A 942 -12.03 -23.82 -21.05
N LEU A 943 -10.80 -23.35 -21.24
CA LEU A 943 -10.03 -23.55 -22.48
C LEU A 943 -9.49 -24.98 -22.61
N MET A 944 -9.13 -25.63 -21.50
CA MET A 944 -8.60 -27.01 -21.49
C MET A 944 -9.68 -28.09 -21.48
N ALA A 945 -10.93 -27.76 -21.15
CA ALA A 945 -12.00 -28.76 -21.05
C ALA A 945 -12.23 -29.48 -22.40
N PRO A 946 -12.12 -30.83 -22.46
CA PRO A 946 -12.26 -31.57 -23.73
C PRO A 946 -13.61 -31.37 -24.42
N GLY A 947 -14.68 -31.20 -23.64
CA GLY A 947 -16.03 -30.93 -24.14
C GLY A 947 -16.18 -29.58 -24.85
N ASN A 948 -15.26 -28.64 -24.60
CA ASN A 948 -15.26 -27.31 -25.20
C ASN A 948 -14.39 -27.24 -26.46
N ALA A 949 -13.45 -28.17 -26.65
CA ALA A 949 -12.39 -28.12 -27.66
C ALA A 949 -12.90 -28.13 -29.12
N ASN A 950 -13.98 -28.88 -29.41
CA ASN A 950 -14.49 -29.08 -30.77
C ASN A 950 -15.77 -28.28 -31.07
N GLY A 951 -16.02 -27.18 -30.37
CA GLY A 951 -17.20 -26.35 -30.66
C GLY A 951 -17.24 -24.99 -29.98
N TRP A 952 -17.10 -24.92 -28.66
CA TRP A 952 -17.18 -23.64 -27.94
C TRP A 952 -15.90 -22.81 -28.10
N SER A 953 -14.72 -23.44 -27.98
CA SER A 953 -13.41 -22.77 -28.05
C SER A 953 -13.17 -22.08 -29.40
N THR A 954 -13.65 -22.67 -30.50
CA THR A 954 -13.53 -22.11 -31.86
C THR A 954 -14.34 -20.82 -32.06
N ARG A 955 -15.30 -20.54 -31.17
CA ARG A 955 -16.07 -19.30 -31.15
C ARG A 955 -15.33 -18.16 -30.44
N VAL A 956 -14.30 -18.46 -29.64
CA VAL A 956 -13.50 -17.44 -28.95
C VAL A 956 -12.73 -16.64 -29.99
N LYS A 957 -13.10 -15.37 -30.17
CA LYS A 957 -12.51 -14.46 -31.15
C LYS A 957 -11.44 -13.55 -30.53
N ARG A 958 -11.49 -13.35 -29.22
CA ARG A 958 -10.56 -12.49 -28.50
C ARG A 958 -10.49 -12.82 -27.00
N ILE A 959 -9.32 -12.68 -26.40
CA ILE A 959 -9.12 -12.78 -24.95
C ILE A 959 -8.51 -11.46 -24.45
N ILE A 960 -9.09 -10.90 -23.38
CA ILE A 960 -8.57 -9.73 -22.68
C ILE A 960 -7.98 -10.21 -21.35
N PHE A 961 -6.71 -9.89 -21.15
CA PHE A 961 -5.94 -10.11 -19.94
C PHE A 961 -5.83 -8.77 -19.23
N ASP A 962 -6.67 -8.56 -18.22
CA ASP A 962 -6.64 -7.34 -17.41
C ASP A 962 -5.63 -7.46 -16.27
N GLU A 963 -4.91 -6.38 -15.99
CA GLU A 963 -3.79 -6.36 -15.04
C GLU A 963 -2.77 -7.47 -15.33
N VAL A 964 -2.33 -7.58 -16.59
CA VAL A 964 -1.41 -8.65 -17.05
C VAL A 964 -0.09 -8.66 -16.29
N HIS A 965 0.29 -7.53 -15.69
CA HIS A 965 1.45 -7.42 -14.79
C HIS A 965 1.36 -8.38 -13.57
N SER A 966 0.17 -8.86 -13.24
CA SER A 966 -0.07 -9.91 -12.23
C SER A 966 0.65 -11.23 -12.57
N ILE A 967 1.13 -11.41 -13.80
CA ILE A 967 1.99 -12.55 -14.18
C ILE A 967 3.28 -12.65 -13.34
N GLY A 968 3.77 -11.52 -12.81
CA GLY A 968 4.95 -11.51 -11.93
C GLY A 968 4.70 -12.01 -10.50
N GLN A 969 3.46 -12.33 -10.14
CA GLN A 969 3.10 -12.82 -8.81
C GLN A 969 3.27 -14.35 -8.74
N ALA A 970 3.96 -14.85 -7.70
CA ALA A 970 4.44 -16.24 -7.64
C ALA A 970 3.33 -17.30 -7.61
N GLU A 971 2.13 -17.00 -7.10
CA GLU A 971 1.05 -18.00 -6.96
C GLU A 971 0.22 -18.19 -8.24
N ASP A 972 -0.08 -17.11 -8.96
CA ASP A 972 -0.97 -17.15 -10.15
C ASP A 972 -0.21 -16.98 -11.48
N GLY A 973 1.05 -16.55 -11.45
CA GLY A 973 1.84 -16.21 -12.64
C GLY A 973 1.96 -17.35 -13.66
N VAL A 974 2.12 -18.58 -13.18
CA VAL A 974 2.18 -19.79 -14.03
C VAL A 974 0.89 -19.98 -14.82
N VAL A 975 -0.26 -19.67 -14.23
CA VAL A 975 -1.57 -19.81 -14.90
C VAL A 975 -1.74 -18.73 -15.97
N TRP A 976 -1.29 -17.50 -15.71
CA TRP A 976 -1.26 -16.44 -16.71
C TRP A 976 -0.38 -16.82 -17.91
N GLU A 977 0.83 -17.34 -17.67
CA GLU A 977 1.74 -17.81 -18.72
C GLU A 977 1.08 -18.93 -19.56
N GLN A 978 0.51 -19.94 -18.90
CA GLN A 978 -0.18 -21.03 -19.58
C GLN A 978 -1.37 -20.54 -20.40
N LEU A 979 -2.15 -19.58 -19.90
CA LEU A 979 -3.26 -19.00 -20.65
C LEU A 979 -2.81 -18.26 -21.91
N LEU A 980 -1.70 -17.52 -21.84
CA LEU A 980 -1.12 -16.86 -23.01
C LEU A 980 -0.70 -17.89 -24.07
N LEU A 981 -0.14 -19.02 -23.66
CA LEU A 981 0.21 -20.12 -24.55
C LEU A 981 -1.00 -20.84 -25.15
N LEU A 982 -2.13 -20.89 -24.43
CA LEU A 982 -3.38 -21.53 -24.86
C LEU A 982 -4.24 -20.62 -25.76
N ALA A 983 -3.92 -19.32 -25.87
CA ALA A 983 -4.72 -18.35 -26.59
C ALA A 983 -4.59 -18.51 -28.13
N ASN A 984 -5.51 -19.24 -28.76
CA ASN A 984 -5.55 -19.45 -30.21
C ASN A 984 -6.24 -18.29 -30.99
N CYS A 985 -6.31 -17.09 -30.43
CA CYS A 985 -6.95 -15.92 -31.03
C CYS A 985 -6.20 -14.64 -30.66
N PRO A 986 -6.45 -13.49 -31.32
CA PRO A 986 -5.86 -12.22 -30.93
C PRO A 986 -6.12 -11.89 -29.45
N ILE A 987 -5.12 -11.37 -28.76
CA ILE A 987 -5.18 -11.04 -27.33
C ILE A 987 -5.05 -9.53 -27.10
N ILE A 988 -5.65 -9.04 -26.03
CA ILE A 988 -5.37 -7.69 -25.49
C ILE A 988 -4.86 -7.88 -24.07
N ALA A 989 -3.62 -7.53 -23.82
CA ALA A 989 -3.01 -7.54 -22.51
C ALA A 989 -2.87 -6.10 -22.00
N LEU A 990 -3.51 -5.81 -20.86
CA LEU A 990 -3.65 -4.46 -20.26
C LEU A 990 -2.88 -4.32 -18.94
#